data_AF-H2JCZ2-F1
#
_entry.id   AF-H2JCZ2-F1
#
_cell.length_a   1.000
_cell.length_b   1.000
_cell.length_c   1.000
_cell.angle_alpha   90.00
_cell.angle_beta   90.00
_cell.angle_gamma   90.00
#
_symmetry.space_group_name_H-M   'P 1'
#
loop_
_entity.id
_entity.type
_entity.pdbx_description
1 polymer ?
#
loop_
_entity_poly.entity_id
_entity_poly.type
_entity_poly.pdbx_seq_one_letter_code
_entity_poly.pdbx_strand_id
1 'polypeptide(L)'
;MQSYYKDVKNINDKVYRDLDKILKNLNKKFHLKLYAVVSNSKGKYQTCFRVKKTLMMNSKDDFQINQDELLEIDNIFTELSIPNRFLDNESDFIKKIKEYLDKREYLQTDKFALEEIAITRENGTVGIDENENVLSRIDNSTSLYSNRFKIDVDSGTQKVTYILTYILEIRNVDAQTINVFYNRPVCSFIRIILDYFFIEHYLSINDKLSLNEDGELQKKNNENSLSFTRRMSRIFYGKIRSILMQNHLKNESLKEYDNIVCNDYYINNMIEELDDISSKTYEGASPFGSILFLTKDCIDESISKIKYAIKFRDKDKIPLNDSKMIRKLLEMANESAGLYLIADYQQILGLGEVKWNQLGNSVLFRVDFKGLSKYNLVCVFTEEKQYTEGKVIVEDDKKTYKCAKNLEIVEDNLVSILFRNPKIKEEEYTPEKFKKLVKTIFFGENSHIVVDGAIDVNIEKLEKIVRKAKEQKHGTMVVITDTDTASNEMEALRKQSTLIERMDIDPNHIKYLTSIDGAIYFDIYGKCHALGVILDGIAHEDTGDASRGARYNSAHRYLKKLNVHGKKCVIVIISEDGMIDMLPELDNQENIYNLAQEIVDLISEKEIEENIKLMEKEAELGRFQSVDCDIYFLIAEGFFKKRDYVKAIEYYNKGIDSAGNNFVSPNYFNNKGKCHDYIKDENNYTEAIKCYECAIKNCNDQNSILKYNENIGSSSISLGMKLFNNNKSKEAREYIEKTIEYIERCFRIARDNKIEIEAEIFNLRGLGHNYLAKIEKNNELKLELQKKAIEDYTNALKISKSYAYYWNRAFPYMGLMMYEEAIDNYLNAIILKPDDNDSVKQIQNILKNNASLGIKALDSYKKKCLESRVKENEELLKLLNDNIAKISKDSNISQSNK
;
A
#
# COMPACT_ATOMS: atom_id res chain seq x y z
N MET A 1 -26.33 -3.01 12.52
CA MET A 1 -25.41 -2.71 11.41
C MET A 1 -24.05 -2.21 11.92
N GLN A 2 -23.98 -1.24 12.84
CA GLN A 2 -22.70 -0.76 13.41
C GLN A 2 -21.87 -1.85 14.13
N SER A 3 -22.48 -2.75 14.92
CA SER A 3 -21.75 -3.87 15.55
C SER A 3 -21.13 -4.81 14.50
N TYR A 4 -21.90 -5.14 13.46
CA TYR A 4 -21.43 -5.99 12.36
C TYR A 4 -20.21 -5.40 11.64
N TYR A 5 -20.24 -4.11 11.29
CA TYR A 5 -19.12 -3.45 10.63
C TYR A 5 -17.89 -3.38 11.54
N LYS A 6 -18.08 -3.27 12.85
CA LYS A 6 -17.00 -3.30 13.84
C LYS A 6 -16.33 -4.68 13.86
N ASP A 7 -17.10 -5.76 13.91
CA ASP A 7 -16.57 -7.12 13.96
C ASP A 7 -15.78 -7.45 12.68
N VAL A 8 -16.33 -7.12 11.51
CA VAL A 8 -15.63 -7.32 10.22
C VAL A 8 -14.31 -6.54 10.17
N LYS A 9 -14.32 -5.27 10.60
CA LYS A 9 -13.09 -4.46 10.63
C LYS A 9 -12.04 -5.04 11.60
N ASN A 10 -12.45 -5.52 12.77
CA ASN A 10 -11.52 -6.16 13.72
C ASN A 10 -10.88 -7.43 13.14
N ILE A 11 -11.68 -8.26 12.45
CA ILE A 11 -11.19 -9.47 11.78
C ILE A 11 -10.19 -9.10 10.68
N ASN A 12 -10.54 -8.14 9.82
CA ASN A 12 -9.68 -7.65 8.74
C ASN A 12 -8.32 -7.13 9.25
N ASP A 13 -8.32 -6.33 10.33
CA ASP A 13 -7.08 -5.83 10.98
C ASP A 13 -6.20 -7.02 11.38
N LYS A 14 -6.77 -7.99 12.10
CA LYS A 14 -6.02 -9.14 12.61
C LYS A 14 -5.47 -10.03 11.50
N VAL A 15 -6.28 -10.29 10.47
CA VAL A 15 -5.90 -11.08 9.28
C VAL A 15 -4.73 -10.40 8.56
N TYR A 16 -4.81 -9.09 8.33
CA TYR A 16 -3.73 -8.34 7.69
C TYR A 16 -2.44 -8.39 8.51
N ARG A 17 -2.49 -8.13 9.83
CA ARG A 17 -1.29 -8.15 10.70
C ARG A 17 -0.60 -9.50 10.70
N ASP A 18 -1.36 -10.58 10.83
CA ASP A 18 -0.77 -11.91 10.88
C ASP A 18 -0.19 -12.30 9.50
N LEU A 19 -0.91 -12.04 8.38
CA LEU A 19 -0.40 -12.31 7.03
C LEU A 19 0.86 -11.50 6.70
N ASP A 20 0.86 -10.19 6.95
CA ASP A 20 2.01 -9.33 6.69
C ASP A 20 3.24 -9.84 7.47
N LYS A 21 3.10 -10.11 8.78
CA LYS A 21 4.19 -10.67 9.61
C LYS A 21 4.68 -12.02 9.10
N ILE A 22 3.78 -12.90 8.66
CA ILE A 22 4.13 -14.22 8.10
C ILE A 22 4.91 -14.05 6.79
N LEU A 23 4.46 -13.19 5.88
CA LEU A 23 5.14 -12.94 4.60
C LEU A 23 6.50 -12.27 4.81
N LYS A 24 6.61 -11.29 5.72
CA LYS A 24 7.87 -10.63 6.09
C LYS A 24 8.89 -11.60 6.72
N ASN A 25 8.42 -12.64 7.42
CA ASN A 25 9.32 -13.70 7.90
C ASN A 25 9.95 -14.50 6.76
N LEU A 26 9.25 -14.67 5.63
CA LEU A 26 9.76 -15.37 4.45
C LEU A 26 10.71 -14.50 3.63
N ASN A 27 10.32 -13.24 3.38
CA ASN A 27 11.12 -12.25 2.66
C ASN A 27 10.69 -10.85 3.11
N LYS A 28 11.63 -10.05 3.62
CA LYS A 28 11.32 -8.72 4.18
C LYS A 28 10.81 -7.74 3.12
N LYS A 29 11.11 -7.98 1.83
CA LYS A 29 10.73 -7.11 0.71
C LYS A 29 9.32 -7.37 0.20
N PHE A 30 8.68 -8.48 0.58
CA PHE A 30 7.28 -8.73 0.21
C PHE A 30 6.37 -7.61 0.73
N HIS A 31 5.50 -7.13 -0.13
CA HIS A 31 4.51 -6.12 0.22
C HIS A 31 3.11 -6.69 -0.02
N LEU A 32 2.26 -6.61 1.01
CA LEU A 32 0.89 -7.11 0.98
C LEU A 32 -0.11 -5.98 0.78
N LYS A 33 -0.88 -6.07 -0.30
CA LYS A 33 -2.18 -5.40 -0.42
C LYS A 33 -3.29 -6.42 -0.21
N LEU A 34 -4.26 -6.06 0.62
CA LEU A 34 -5.35 -6.95 1.02
C LEU A 34 -6.70 -6.29 0.75
N TYR A 35 -7.58 -7.02 0.08
CA TYR A 35 -8.97 -6.64 -0.11
C TYR A 35 -9.87 -7.68 0.55
N ALA A 36 -10.94 -7.22 1.19
CA ALA A 36 -11.92 -8.07 1.84
C ALA A 36 -13.31 -7.81 1.25
N VAL A 37 -13.90 -8.81 0.62
CA VAL A 37 -15.27 -8.78 0.09
C VAL A 37 -16.18 -9.53 1.06
N VAL A 38 -17.23 -8.87 1.52
CA VAL A 38 -18.21 -9.47 2.41
C VAL A 38 -19.48 -9.81 1.66
N SER A 39 -19.90 -11.07 1.81
CA SER A 39 -21.13 -11.58 1.22
C SER A 39 -21.97 -12.31 2.25
N ASN A 40 -23.27 -12.37 2.01
CA ASN A 40 -24.17 -13.17 2.85
C ASN A 40 -24.00 -14.68 2.59
N SER A 41 -24.71 -15.51 3.36
CA SER A 41 -24.68 -16.97 3.23
C SER A 41 -25.11 -17.52 1.86
N LYS A 42 -25.85 -16.75 1.06
CA LYS A 42 -26.24 -17.09 -0.33
C LYS A 42 -25.22 -16.62 -1.36
N GLY A 43 -24.16 -15.95 -0.92
CA GLY A 43 -23.09 -15.41 -1.74
C GLY A 43 -23.38 -14.07 -2.42
N LYS A 44 -24.45 -13.37 -2.00
CA LYS A 44 -24.74 -12.02 -2.51
C LYS A 44 -23.83 -11.00 -1.82
N TYR A 45 -23.23 -10.10 -2.60
CA TYR A 45 -22.37 -9.02 -2.13
C TYR A 45 -23.09 -8.14 -1.09
N GLN A 46 -22.34 -7.61 -0.11
CA GLN A 46 -22.81 -6.66 0.89
C GLN A 46 -21.94 -5.39 0.92
N THR A 47 -20.62 -5.56 0.99
CA THR A 47 -19.64 -4.46 1.08
C THR A 47 -18.24 -5.01 0.77
N CYS A 48 -17.29 -4.15 0.46
CA CYS A 48 -15.89 -4.52 0.38
C CYS A 48 -14.93 -3.46 0.93
N PHE A 49 -13.77 -3.91 1.37
CA PHE A 49 -12.77 -3.08 2.02
C PHE A 49 -11.42 -3.26 1.36
N ARG A 50 -10.67 -2.17 1.24
CA ARG A 50 -9.22 -2.20 1.07
C ARG A 50 -8.56 -2.05 2.45
N VAL A 51 -7.78 -3.04 2.85
CA VAL A 51 -7.11 -3.12 4.15
C VAL A 51 -5.63 -2.85 3.94
N LYS A 52 -5.11 -1.80 4.58
CA LYS A 52 -3.74 -1.33 4.33
C LYS A 52 -3.05 -0.83 5.59
N LYS A 53 -1.72 -1.00 5.61
CA LYS A 53 -0.85 -0.39 6.61
C LYS A 53 -0.85 1.14 6.44
N THR A 54 -0.91 1.87 7.55
CA THR A 54 -0.78 3.33 7.62
C THR A 54 0.08 3.73 8.82
N LEU A 55 0.80 4.85 8.68
CA LEU A 55 1.66 5.38 9.75
C LEU A 55 0.83 6.09 10.82
N MET A 56 1.26 5.99 12.09
CA MET A 56 0.72 6.81 13.18
C MET A 56 1.55 8.08 13.32
N MET A 57 0.87 9.21 13.51
CA MET A 57 1.55 10.39 14.05
C MET A 57 1.89 10.11 15.52
N ASN A 58 3.19 10.08 15.86
CA ASN A 58 3.76 9.96 17.21
C ASN A 58 3.93 8.57 17.83
N SER A 59 4.27 7.52 17.08
CA SER A 59 4.75 6.26 17.69
C SER A 59 5.88 5.62 16.89
N LYS A 60 7.01 5.34 17.56
CA LYS A 60 8.22 4.78 16.93
C LYS A 60 8.15 3.30 16.56
N ASP A 61 7.13 2.52 16.98
CA ASP A 61 7.18 1.05 16.85
C ASP A 61 5.84 0.31 16.56
N ASP A 62 4.75 0.99 16.19
CA ASP A 62 3.53 0.26 15.76
C ASP A 62 2.79 0.98 14.62
N PHE A 63 2.33 0.19 13.64
CA PHE A 63 1.59 0.71 12.48
C PHE A 63 0.09 0.56 12.70
N GLN A 64 -0.68 1.55 12.25
CA GLN A 64 -2.13 1.44 12.21
C GLN A 64 -2.54 0.71 10.93
N ILE A 65 -3.71 0.07 10.96
CA ILE A 65 -4.34 -0.46 9.76
C ILE A 65 -5.53 0.44 9.45
N ASN A 66 -5.53 1.02 8.26
CA ASN A 66 -6.68 1.71 7.73
C ASN A 66 -7.49 0.76 6.85
N GLN A 67 -8.80 0.95 6.86
CA GLN A 67 -9.76 0.15 6.08
C GLN A 67 -10.69 1.07 5.34
N ASP A 68 -10.41 1.26 4.05
CA ASP A 68 -11.24 2.05 3.16
C ASP A 68 -12.39 1.17 2.67
N GLU A 69 -13.63 1.58 2.93
CA GLU A 69 -14.80 0.94 2.34
C GLU A 69 -14.92 1.38 0.88
N LEU A 70 -14.83 0.42 -0.04
CA LEU A 70 -14.92 0.67 -1.47
C LEU A 70 -16.39 0.73 -1.89
N LEU A 71 -16.68 1.43 -2.99
CA LEU A 71 -18.06 1.60 -3.45
C LEU A 71 -18.64 0.29 -3.96
N GLU A 72 -17.88 -0.37 -4.83
CA GLU A 72 -18.29 -1.56 -5.55
C GLU A 72 -17.13 -2.55 -5.64
N ILE A 73 -17.46 -3.82 -5.87
CA ILE A 73 -16.46 -4.88 -6.09
C ILE A 73 -15.51 -4.49 -7.25
N ASP A 74 -16.02 -3.79 -8.26
CA ASP A 74 -15.25 -3.39 -9.45
C ASP A 74 -14.05 -2.49 -9.14
N ASN A 75 -14.12 -1.72 -8.05
CA ASN A 75 -12.98 -0.92 -7.59
C ASN A 75 -11.76 -1.82 -7.32
N ILE A 76 -11.96 -3.02 -6.76
CA ILE A 76 -10.85 -3.96 -6.48
C ILE A 76 -10.18 -4.40 -7.78
N PHE A 77 -10.97 -4.75 -8.79
CA PHE A 77 -10.46 -5.18 -10.11
C PHE A 77 -9.71 -4.05 -10.82
N THR A 78 -10.22 -2.82 -10.72
CA THR A 78 -9.57 -1.61 -11.23
C THR A 78 -8.23 -1.35 -10.55
N GLU A 79 -8.16 -1.45 -9.22
CA GLU A 79 -6.89 -1.28 -8.47
C GLU A 79 -5.87 -2.38 -8.81
N LEU A 80 -6.33 -3.62 -8.95
CA LEU A 80 -5.51 -4.76 -9.35
C LEU A 80 -5.14 -4.73 -10.85
N SER A 81 -5.72 -3.81 -11.63
CA SER A 81 -5.54 -3.72 -13.09
C SER A 81 -5.85 -5.04 -13.82
N ILE A 82 -6.91 -5.72 -13.40
CA ILE A 82 -7.41 -6.95 -14.04
C ILE A 82 -8.88 -6.81 -14.43
N PRO A 83 -9.34 -7.45 -15.54
CA PRO A 83 -10.73 -7.40 -15.94
C PRO A 83 -11.67 -8.04 -14.91
N ASN A 84 -12.83 -7.43 -14.70
CA ASN A 84 -13.89 -7.96 -13.85
C ASN A 84 -14.85 -8.84 -14.67
N ARG A 85 -14.83 -10.16 -14.43
CA ARG A 85 -15.73 -11.13 -15.11
C ARG A 85 -17.01 -11.45 -14.32
N PHE A 86 -17.27 -10.76 -13.20
CA PHE A 86 -18.37 -11.10 -12.28
C PHE A 86 -19.51 -10.07 -12.26
N LEU A 87 -19.48 -9.07 -13.15
CA LEU A 87 -20.47 -7.99 -13.23
C LEU A 87 -21.91 -8.50 -13.35
N ASP A 88 -22.13 -9.55 -14.13
CA ASP A 88 -23.48 -10.05 -14.44
C ASP A 88 -24.07 -10.99 -13.36
N ASN A 89 -23.23 -11.55 -12.48
CA ASN A 89 -23.67 -12.51 -11.47
C ASN A 89 -22.75 -12.54 -10.24
N GLU A 90 -23.04 -11.68 -9.27
CA GLU A 90 -22.30 -11.62 -7.99
C GLU A 90 -22.26 -12.97 -7.23
N SER A 91 -23.26 -13.84 -7.41
CA SER A 91 -23.29 -15.14 -6.71
C SER A 91 -22.22 -16.12 -7.21
N ASP A 92 -21.70 -15.90 -8.42
CA ASP A 92 -20.59 -16.67 -8.99
C ASP A 92 -19.23 -16.20 -8.48
N PHE A 93 -19.12 -14.95 -8.03
CA PHE A 93 -17.87 -14.36 -7.53
C PHE A 93 -17.20 -15.27 -6.49
N ILE A 94 -17.93 -15.64 -5.43
CA ILE A 94 -17.37 -16.46 -4.33
C ILE A 94 -16.93 -17.85 -4.80
N LYS A 95 -17.57 -18.39 -5.84
CA LYS A 95 -17.29 -19.73 -6.35
C LYS A 95 -16.07 -19.74 -7.27
N LYS A 96 -15.92 -18.71 -8.08
CA LYS A 96 -14.99 -18.68 -9.22
C LYS A 96 -13.78 -17.77 -9.02
N ILE A 97 -13.81 -16.79 -8.09
CA ILE A 97 -12.71 -15.83 -7.92
C ILE A 97 -11.37 -16.50 -7.64
N LYS A 98 -11.36 -17.55 -6.81
CA LYS A 98 -10.14 -18.29 -6.49
C LYS A 98 -9.56 -18.97 -7.74
N GLU A 99 -10.39 -19.69 -8.48
CA GLU A 99 -10.00 -20.35 -9.74
C GLU A 99 -9.53 -19.35 -10.80
N TYR A 100 -10.25 -18.22 -10.94
CA TYR A 100 -9.92 -17.13 -11.85
C TYR A 100 -8.51 -16.57 -11.62
N LEU A 101 -8.15 -16.36 -10.34
CA LEU A 101 -6.82 -15.89 -9.95
C LEU A 101 -5.77 -17.00 -10.06
N ASP A 102 -6.08 -18.21 -9.58
CA ASP A 102 -5.18 -19.36 -9.57
C ASP A 102 -4.73 -19.76 -10.98
N LYS A 103 -5.64 -19.74 -11.96
CA LYS A 103 -5.36 -20.08 -13.37
C LYS A 103 -4.92 -18.90 -14.23
N ARG A 104 -4.80 -17.70 -13.64
CA ARG A 104 -4.49 -16.45 -14.34
C ARG A 104 -5.37 -16.21 -15.57
N GLU A 105 -6.67 -16.52 -15.47
CA GLU A 105 -7.59 -16.39 -16.61
C GLU A 105 -7.71 -14.94 -17.11
N TYR A 106 -7.44 -13.97 -16.24
CA TYR A 106 -7.36 -12.55 -16.58
C TYR A 106 -6.35 -12.25 -17.70
N LEU A 107 -5.26 -13.01 -17.79
CA LEU A 107 -4.25 -12.88 -18.86
C LEU A 107 -4.73 -13.39 -20.23
N GLN A 108 -5.74 -14.26 -20.25
CA GLN A 108 -6.24 -14.85 -21.50
C GLN A 108 -7.16 -13.89 -22.25
N THR A 109 -7.81 -12.98 -21.52
CA THR A 109 -8.70 -11.95 -22.09
C THR A 109 -7.95 -10.97 -22.99
N ASP A 110 -6.69 -10.65 -22.66
CA ASP A 110 -5.84 -9.78 -23.49
C ASP A 110 -5.40 -10.45 -24.80
N LYS A 111 -5.26 -11.79 -24.83
CA LYS A 111 -4.90 -12.51 -26.06
C LYS A 111 -5.97 -12.40 -27.14
N PHE A 112 -7.25 -12.48 -26.78
CA PHE A 112 -8.35 -12.33 -27.74
C PHE A 112 -8.48 -10.88 -28.25
N ALA A 113 -8.27 -9.89 -27.38
CA ALA A 113 -8.21 -8.49 -27.79
C ALA A 113 -7.04 -8.23 -28.75
N LEU A 114 -5.88 -8.88 -28.54
CA LEU A 114 -4.73 -8.82 -29.43
C LEU A 114 -4.97 -9.53 -30.78
N GLU A 115 -5.73 -10.63 -30.80
CA GLU A 115 -6.13 -11.29 -32.05
C GLU A 115 -7.10 -10.44 -32.88
N GLU A 116 -8.04 -9.71 -32.24
CA GLU A 116 -8.91 -8.73 -32.91
C GLU A 116 -8.13 -7.53 -33.48
N ILE A 117 -7.09 -7.07 -32.76
CA ILE A 117 -6.16 -6.03 -33.23
C ILE A 117 -5.29 -6.53 -34.39
N ALA A 118 -4.89 -7.80 -34.37
CA ALA A 118 -4.16 -8.43 -35.48
C ALA A 118 -5.03 -8.57 -36.75
N ILE A 119 -6.31 -8.90 -36.59
CA ILE A 119 -7.29 -8.98 -37.70
C ILE A 119 -7.60 -7.58 -38.28
N THR A 120 -7.57 -6.52 -37.46
CA THR A 120 -7.71 -5.14 -37.95
C THR A 120 -6.42 -4.57 -38.56
N ARG A 121 -5.23 -5.12 -38.25
CA ARG A 121 -3.97 -4.79 -38.95
C ARG A 121 -3.92 -5.31 -40.40
N GLU A 122 -4.69 -6.35 -40.75
CA GLU A 122 -4.83 -6.81 -42.15
C GLU A 122 -5.79 -5.94 -42.98
N ASN A 123 -6.63 -5.12 -42.33
CA ASN A 123 -7.61 -4.25 -42.99
C ASN A 123 -7.43 -2.78 -42.60
N GLY A 124 -6.34 -2.16 -43.09
CA GLY A 124 -6.23 -0.72 -43.40
C GLY A 124 -6.65 0.32 -42.34
N THR A 125 -5.65 1.00 -41.79
CA THR A 125 -5.64 2.37 -41.20
C THR A 125 -6.43 2.64 -39.91
N VAL A 126 -5.76 2.59 -38.75
CA VAL A 126 -5.89 3.56 -37.64
C VAL A 126 -4.52 3.65 -36.90
N GLY A 127 -4.22 4.84 -36.36
CA GLY A 127 -2.94 5.27 -35.82
C GLY A 127 -2.32 4.42 -34.70
N ILE A 128 -1.00 4.36 -34.77
CA ILE A 128 -0.09 3.86 -33.75
C ILE A 128 -0.01 4.95 -32.67
N ASP A 129 -0.54 4.72 -31.46
CA ASP A 129 0.10 5.26 -30.23
C ASP A 129 -0.45 4.85 -28.85
N GLU A 130 -1.60 4.16 -28.69
CA GLU A 130 -2.10 3.93 -27.31
C GLU A 130 -2.25 2.46 -26.86
N ASN A 131 -2.14 1.47 -27.75
CA ASN A 131 -2.61 0.11 -27.42
C ASN A 131 -1.53 -0.99 -27.33
N GLU A 132 -0.24 -0.71 -27.56
CA GLU A 132 0.84 -1.69 -27.28
C GLU A 132 1.25 -1.74 -25.78
N ASN A 133 0.67 -0.88 -24.94
CA ASN A 133 0.99 -0.76 -23.51
C ASN A 133 0.16 -1.64 -22.56
N VAL A 134 -0.74 -2.50 -23.04
CA VAL A 134 -1.58 -3.31 -22.14
C VAL A 134 -0.80 -4.51 -21.58
N LEU A 135 0.04 -5.15 -22.39
CA LEU A 135 0.88 -6.28 -21.96
C LEU A 135 2.04 -5.87 -21.03
N SER A 136 2.46 -4.59 -21.06
CA SER A 136 3.57 -4.09 -20.23
C SER A 136 3.16 -3.71 -18.80
N ARG A 137 1.85 -3.68 -18.49
CA ARG A 137 1.33 -3.24 -17.18
C ARG A 137 1.15 -4.35 -16.15
N ILE A 138 1.24 -5.62 -16.54
CA ILE A 138 1.19 -6.72 -15.57
C ILE A 138 2.58 -6.86 -14.99
N ASP A 139 2.76 -6.25 -13.82
CA ASP A 139 3.99 -6.31 -13.06
C ASP A 139 4.40 -7.78 -12.86
N ASN A 140 5.46 -8.19 -13.55
CA ASN A 140 6.02 -9.53 -13.50
C ASN A 140 6.57 -9.89 -12.11
N SER A 141 6.47 -9.00 -11.12
CA SER A 141 6.84 -9.21 -9.71
C SER A 141 5.65 -9.38 -8.76
N THR A 142 4.43 -9.54 -9.28
CA THR A 142 3.20 -9.63 -8.46
C THR A 142 2.54 -11.01 -8.51
N SER A 143 2.07 -11.48 -7.34
CA SER A 143 1.25 -12.68 -7.20
C SER A 143 -0.12 -12.34 -6.59
N LEU A 144 -1.18 -12.77 -7.26
CA LEU A 144 -2.57 -12.67 -6.80
C LEU A 144 -3.06 -14.00 -6.23
N TYR A 145 -3.75 -13.95 -5.10
CA TYR A 145 -4.34 -15.10 -4.42
C TYR A 145 -5.69 -14.74 -3.80
N SER A 146 -6.58 -15.72 -3.65
CA SER A 146 -7.82 -15.54 -2.90
C SER A 146 -8.20 -16.77 -2.09
N ASN A 147 -8.78 -16.51 -0.92
CA ASN A 147 -9.40 -17.52 -0.07
C ASN A 147 -10.43 -16.86 0.87
N ARG A 148 -11.12 -17.63 1.71
CA ARG A 148 -12.27 -17.14 2.48
C ARG A 148 -12.41 -17.74 3.86
N PHE A 149 -13.03 -16.97 4.74
CA PHE A 149 -13.55 -17.43 6.01
C PHE A 149 -15.07 -17.33 6.05
N LYS A 150 -15.72 -18.15 6.89
CA LYS A 150 -17.12 -17.96 7.26
C LYS A 150 -17.19 -17.50 8.70
N ILE A 151 -18.09 -16.58 9.00
CA ILE A 151 -18.29 -16.04 10.35
C ILE A 151 -19.77 -15.99 10.69
N ASP A 152 -20.11 -16.21 11.95
CA ASP A 152 -21.44 -15.89 12.47
C ASP A 152 -21.35 -14.58 13.25
N VAL A 153 -22.13 -13.58 12.84
CA VAL A 153 -22.23 -12.31 13.54
C VAL A 153 -23.56 -12.25 14.26
N ASP A 154 -23.53 -11.85 15.53
CA ASP A 154 -24.75 -11.69 16.32
C ASP A 154 -25.45 -10.39 15.94
N SER A 155 -26.70 -10.50 15.47
CA SER A 155 -27.53 -9.35 15.10
C SER A 155 -28.50 -8.93 16.21
N GLY A 156 -28.38 -9.51 17.42
CA GLY A 156 -29.21 -9.23 18.59
C GLY A 156 -30.49 -10.07 18.68
N THR A 157 -30.96 -10.65 17.58
CA THR A 157 -32.15 -11.54 17.56
C THR A 157 -31.87 -12.90 16.90
N GLN A 158 -30.90 -12.99 15.97
CA GLN A 158 -30.42 -14.22 15.32
C GLN A 158 -28.93 -14.11 14.96
N LYS A 159 -28.23 -15.24 14.93
CA LYS A 159 -26.88 -15.33 14.32
C LYS A 159 -27.01 -15.38 12.79
N VAL A 160 -26.36 -14.44 12.10
CA VAL A 160 -26.32 -14.40 10.63
C VAL A 160 -24.93 -14.82 10.15
N THR A 161 -24.89 -15.78 9.22
CA THR A 161 -23.63 -16.24 8.62
C THR A 161 -23.22 -15.37 7.45
N TYR A 162 -21.98 -14.90 7.47
CA TYR A 162 -21.33 -14.16 6.39
C TYR A 162 -20.11 -14.91 5.86
N ILE A 163 -19.76 -14.63 4.61
CA ILE A 163 -18.56 -15.13 3.93
C ILE A 163 -17.64 -13.94 3.71
N LEU A 164 -16.45 -13.99 4.29
CA LEU A 164 -15.38 -13.01 4.10
C LEU A 164 -14.40 -13.58 3.08
N THR A 165 -14.44 -13.07 1.86
CA THR A 165 -13.51 -13.46 0.79
C THR A 165 -12.37 -12.45 0.73
N TYR A 166 -11.14 -12.93 0.92
CA TYR A 166 -9.94 -12.11 0.85
C TYR A 166 -9.26 -12.26 -0.50
N ILE A 167 -8.83 -11.15 -1.07
CA ILE A 167 -7.98 -11.08 -2.26
C ILE A 167 -6.67 -10.43 -1.86
N LEU A 168 -5.58 -11.13 -2.12
CA LEU A 168 -4.23 -10.74 -1.73
C LEU A 168 -3.44 -10.44 -2.99
N GLU A 169 -2.74 -9.31 -2.99
CA GLU A 169 -1.71 -8.96 -3.96
C GLU A 169 -0.38 -8.89 -3.21
N ILE A 170 0.51 -9.82 -3.52
CA ILE A 170 1.87 -9.90 -2.96
C ILE A 170 2.82 -9.37 -4.02
N ARG A 171 3.45 -8.23 -3.75
CA ARG A 171 4.43 -7.57 -4.64
C ARG A 171 5.86 -7.91 -4.24
N ASN A 172 6.81 -7.61 -5.14
CA ASN A 172 8.24 -7.92 -5.00
C ASN A 172 8.52 -9.42 -4.86
N VAL A 173 7.76 -10.24 -5.58
CA VAL A 173 7.97 -11.68 -5.68
C VAL A 173 8.82 -11.95 -6.91
N ASP A 174 9.89 -12.74 -6.75
CA ASP A 174 10.78 -13.03 -7.87
C ASP A 174 10.12 -13.90 -8.95
N ALA A 175 10.58 -13.76 -10.20
CA ALA A 175 9.98 -14.42 -11.36
C ALA A 175 9.95 -15.95 -11.23
N GLN A 176 10.97 -16.54 -10.59
CA GLN A 176 11.05 -17.97 -10.35
C GLN A 176 10.00 -18.43 -9.33
N THR A 177 9.86 -17.73 -8.21
CA THR A 177 8.81 -17.98 -7.22
C THR A 177 7.41 -17.83 -7.82
N ILE A 178 7.19 -16.82 -8.66
CA ILE A 178 5.93 -16.63 -9.40
C ILE A 178 5.66 -17.81 -10.32
N ASN A 179 6.66 -18.26 -11.08
CA ASN A 179 6.52 -19.42 -11.96
C ASN A 179 6.10 -20.67 -11.16
N VAL A 180 6.76 -20.94 -10.03
CA VAL A 180 6.39 -22.06 -9.15
C VAL A 180 4.98 -21.88 -8.58
N PHE A 181 4.61 -20.68 -8.16
CA PHE A 181 3.29 -20.38 -7.59
C PHE A 181 2.13 -20.71 -8.54
N TYR A 182 2.28 -20.45 -9.84
CA TYR A 182 1.21 -20.65 -10.81
C TYR A 182 1.33 -21.93 -11.63
N ASN A 183 2.53 -22.30 -12.08
CA ASN A 183 2.71 -23.43 -12.98
C ASN A 183 2.99 -24.75 -12.25
N ARG A 184 3.47 -24.69 -11.00
CA ARG A 184 3.77 -25.85 -10.15
C ARG A 184 3.23 -25.66 -8.71
N PRO A 185 1.95 -25.30 -8.54
CA PRO A 185 1.37 -24.92 -7.25
C PRO A 185 1.58 -25.97 -6.14
N VAL A 186 1.63 -27.26 -6.49
CA VAL A 186 1.90 -28.35 -5.53
C VAL A 186 3.25 -28.18 -4.81
N CYS A 187 4.24 -27.59 -5.48
CA CYS A 187 5.60 -27.35 -5.00
C CYS A 187 5.79 -25.92 -4.47
N SER A 188 4.75 -25.08 -4.43
CA SER A 188 4.86 -23.70 -3.95
C SER A 188 4.78 -23.62 -2.43
N PHE A 189 5.88 -23.22 -1.78
CA PHE A 189 5.87 -23.01 -0.33
C PHE A 189 4.96 -21.86 0.10
N ILE A 190 4.89 -20.78 -0.69
CA ILE A 190 3.98 -19.66 -0.44
C ILE A 190 2.52 -20.14 -0.49
N ARG A 191 2.15 -21.05 -1.41
CA ARG A 191 0.79 -21.61 -1.40
C ARG A 191 0.46 -22.42 -0.15
N ILE A 192 1.39 -23.24 0.34
CA ILE A 192 1.20 -23.94 1.62
C ILE A 192 0.93 -22.93 2.74
N ILE A 193 1.73 -21.87 2.83
CA ILE A 193 1.58 -20.81 3.84
C ILE A 193 0.19 -20.17 3.74
N LEU A 194 -0.23 -19.78 2.53
CA LEU A 194 -1.51 -19.11 2.31
C LEU A 194 -2.69 -20.05 2.57
N ASP A 195 -2.70 -21.25 2.01
CA ASP A 195 -3.82 -22.19 2.22
C ASP A 195 -3.96 -22.58 3.69
N TYR A 196 -2.87 -22.96 4.37
CA TYR A 196 -2.92 -23.32 5.78
C TYR A 196 -3.21 -22.14 6.71
N PHE A 197 -2.95 -20.90 6.27
CA PHE A 197 -3.42 -19.71 6.99
C PHE A 197 -4.95 -19.72 7.08
N PHE A 198 -5.64 -19.98 5.97
CA PHE A 198 -7.11 -20.03 5.95
C PHE A 198 -7.70 -21.33 6.54
N ILE A 199 -6.93 -22.42 6.57
CA ILE A 199 -7.41 -23.71 7.08
C ILE A 199 -7.19 -23.87 8.60
N GLU A 200 -6.02 -23.48 9.12
CA GLU A 200 -5.60 -23.86 10.48
C GLU A 200 -4.98 -22.76 11.33
N HIS A 201 -4.81 -21.53 10.85
CA HIS A 201 -4.22 -20.46 11.68
C HIS A 201 -5.18 -20.00 12.78
N TYR A 202 -6.46 -19.82 12.46
CA TYR A 202 -7.51 -19.46 13.41
C TYR A 202 -8.37 -20.67 13.81
N LEU A 203 -8.95 -20.59 15.00
CA LEU A 203 -9.88 -21.59 15.51
C LEU A 203 -11.21 -21.48 14.76
N SER A 204 -11.64 -22.60 14.16
CA SER A 204 -12.92 -22.71 13.47
C SER A 204 -13.78 -23.82 14.09
N ILE A 205 -15.06 -23.51 14.35
CA ILE A 205 -16.06 -24.45 14.86
C ILE A 205 -17.15 -24.59 13.79
N ASN A 206 -17.42 -25.81 13.32
CA ASN A 206 -18.35 -26.08 12.22
C ASN A 206 -18.07 -25.23 10.95
N ASP A 207 -16.79 -25.14 10.56
CA ASP A 207 -16.34 -24.36 9.39
C ASP A 207 -16.59 -22.84 9.49
N LYS A 208 -16.68 -22.32 10.72
CA LYS A 208 -16.87 -20.89 11.00
C LYS A 208 -15.86 -20.39 12.03
N LEU A 209 -15.30 -19.21 11.83
CA LEU A 209 -14.35 -18.62 12.78
C LEU A 209 -14.99 -18.42 14.15
N SER A 210 -14.24 -18.78 15.18
CA SER A 210 -14.61 -18.54 16.57
C SER A 210 -14.05 -17.20 17.04
N LEU A 211 -14.93 -16.35 17.56
CA LEU A 211 -14.59 -15.09 18.23
C LEU A 211 -14.64 -15.28 19.75
N ASN A 212 -13.77 -14.60 20.51
CA ASN A 212 -13.88 -14.52 21.97
C ASN A 212 -15.02 -13.54 22.39
N GLU A 213 -15.22 -13.36 23.71
CA GLU A 213 -16.24 -12.45 24.26
C GLU A 213 -16.04 -10.99 23.82
N ASP A 214 -14.80 -10.61 23.51
CA ASP A 214 -14.43 -9.27 23.03
C ASP A 214 -14.53 -9.11 21.50
N GLY A 215 -14.94 -10.17 20.77
CA GLY A 215 -15.07 -10.16 19.31
C GLY A 215 -13.77 -10.34 18.54
N GLU A 216 -12.70 -10.84 19.18
CA GLU A 216 -11.39 -11.06 18.60
C GLU A 216 -11.17 -12.50 18.10
N LEU A 217 -10.36 -12.65 17.04
CA LEU A 217 -9.98 -13.94 16.48
C LEU A 217 -9.06 -14.74 17.41
N GLN A 218 -9.41 -15.99 17.64
CA GLN A 218 -8.58 -16.93 18.41
C GLN A 218 -7.68 -17.76 17.48
N LYS A 219 -6.37 -17.82 17.79
CA LYS A 219 -5.43 -18.68 17.06
C LYS A 219 -5.59 -20.13 17.49
N LYS A 220 -5.61 -21.07 16.53
CA LYS A 220 -5.82 -22.51 16.80
C LYS A 220 -4.74 -23.10 17.71
N ASN A 221 -3.47 -22.81 17.42
CA ASN A 221 -2.30 -23.37 18.12
C ASN A 221 -1.60 -22.36 19.06
N ASN A 222 -2.21 -21.19 19.31
CA ASN A 222 -1.62 -20.08 20.07
C ASN A 222 -0.17 -19.73 19.67
N GLU A 223 0.15 -19.85 18.37
CA GLU A 223 1.51 -19.68 17.86
C GLU A 223 1.75 -18.26 17.32
N ASN A 224 3.02 -17.81 17.38
CA ASN A 224 3.44 -16.57 16.73
C ASN A 224 3.73 -16.82 15.23
N SER A 225 3.94 -15.74 14.46
CA SER A 225 4.16 -15.83 13.01
C SER A 225 5.39 -16.67 12.63
N LEU A 226 6.46 -16.64 13.44
CA LEU A 226 7.67 -17.41 13.17
C LEU A 226 7.45 -18.90 13.40
N SER A 227 6.82 -19.27 14.53
CA SER A 227 6.43 -20.65 14.83
C SER A 227 5.49 -21.21 13.77
N PHE A 228 4.53 -20.40 13.28
CA PHE A 228 3.68 -20.77 12.16
C PHE A 228 4.50 -21.10 10.91
N THR A 229 5.43 -20.23 10.49
CA THR A 229 6.26 -20.49 9.30
C THR A 229 7.13 -21.74 9.43
N ARG A 230 7.67 -22.03 10.63
CA ARG A 230 8.45 -23.26 10.91
C ARG A 230 7.57 -24.52 10.88
N ARG A 231 6.34 -24.43 11.37
CA ARG A 231 5.37 -25.52 11.25
C ARG A 231 5.01 -25.77 9.78
N MET A 232 4.83 -24.71 8.99
CA MET A 232 4.58 -24.84 7.55
C MET A 232 5.75 -25.44 6.80
N SER A 233 7.01 -25.13 7.16
CA SER A 233 8.16 -25.82 6.56
C SER A 233 8.13 -27.32 6.88
N ARG A 234 7.82 -27.72 8.11
CA ARG A 234 7.66 -29.15 8.45
C ARG A 234 6.59 -29.83 7.58
N ILE A 235 5.42 -29.21 7.44
CA ILE A 235 4.33 -29.72 6.59
C ILE A 235 4.78 -29.81 5.12
N PHE A 236 5.46 -28.80 4.62
CA PHE A 236 5.93 -28.77 3.24
C PHE A 236 6.94 -29.89 2.95
N TYR A 237 7.97 -30.06 3.78
CA TYR A 237 8.90 -31.18 3.63
C TYR A 237 8.23 -32.54 3.82
N GLY A 238 7.22 -32.62 4.70
CA GLY A 238 6.37 -33.81 4.83
C GLY A 238 5.57 -34.12 3.56
N LYS A 239 5.05 -33.10 2.88
CA LYS A 239 4.40 -33.23 1.57
C LYS A 239 5.39 -33.70 0.49
N ILE A 240 6.59 -33.10 0.44
CA ILE A 240 7.64 -33.51 -0.51
C ILE A 240 8.06 -34.97 -0.29
N ARG A 241 8.22 -35.40 0.96
CA ARG A 241 8.49 -36.82 1.28
C ARG A 241 7.35 -37.73 0.83
N SER A 242 6.10 -37.33 1.06
CA SER A 242 4.91 -38.08 0.59
C SER A 242 4.88 -38.19 -0.94
N ILE A 243 5.26 -37.12 -1.65
CA ILE A 243 5.40 -37.13 -3.11
C ILE A 243 6.50 -38.12 -3.55
N LEU A 244 7.66 -38.13 -2.89
CA LEU A 244 8.76 -39.05 -3.18
C LEU A 244 8.40 -40.53 -2.94
N MET A 245 7.43 -40.82 -2.08
CA MET A 245 6.91 -42.18 -1.84
C MET A 245 6.06 -42.70 -3.01
N GLN A 246 5.57 -41.81 -3.89
CA GLN A 246 4.75 -42.20 -5.03
C GLN A 246 5.60 -42.90 -6.10
N ASN A 247 4.99 -43.81 -6.86
CA ASN A 247 5.70 -44.57 -7.90
C ASN A 247 6.10 -43.69 -9.09
N HIS A 248 5.33 -42.66 -9.42
CA HIS A 248 5.58 -41.78 -10.55
C HIS A 248 5.18 -40.34 -10.22
N LEU A 249 6.07 -39.39 -10.48
CA LEU A 249 5.78 -37.96 -10.46
C LEU A 249 6.01 -37.37 -11.84
N LYS A 250 4.93 -36.98 -12.51
CA LYS A 250 5.00 -36.26 -13.78
C LYS A 250 4.83 -34.75 -13.53
N ASN A 251 5.52 -33.93 -14.30
CA ASN A 251 5.40 -32.47 -14.23
C ASN A 251 3.94 -31.98 -14.36
N GLU A 252 3.13 -32.65 -15.18
CA GLU A 252 1.68 -32.36 -15.35
C GLU A 252 0.85 -32.58 -14.07
N SER A 253 1.28 -33.50 -13.20
CA SER A 253 0.61 -33.82 -11.93
C SER A 253 0.81 -32.74 -10.86
N LEU A 254 1.61 -31.70 -11.13
CA LEU A 254 1.91 -30.62 -10.19
C LEU A 254 0.94 -29.42 -10.29
N LYS A 255 -0.13 -29.53 -11.08
CA LYS A 255 -1.11 -28.45 -11.34
C LYS A 255 -2.34 -28.45 -10.41
N GLU A 256 -2.23 -29.06 -9.24
CA GLU A 256 -3.26 -28.98 -8.19
C GLU A 256 -3.03 -27.75 -7.30
N TYR A 257 -4.04 -26.88 -7.21
CA TYR A 257 -3.92 -25.55 -6.59
C TYR A 257 -4.28 -25.51 -5.11
N ASP A 258 -5.14 -26.43 -4.66
CA ASP A 258 -5.69 -26.44 -3.31
C ASP A 258 -4.95 -27.44 -2.41
N ASN A 259 -4.38 -26.95 -1.31
CA ASN A 259 -3.86 -27.82 -0.27
C ASN A 259 -4.97 -28.24 0.71
N ILE A 260 -4.95 -29.51 1.10
CA ILE A 260 -5.81 -30.06 2.15
C ILE A 260 -4.98 -30.54 3.35
N VAL A 261 -5.57 -30.57 4.53
CA VAL A 261 -4.90 -31.09 5.73
C VAL A 261 -4.65 -32.59 5.56
N CYS A 262 -3.38 -32.98 5.57
CA CYS A 262 -2.96 -34.38 5.57
C CYS A 262 -2.12 -34.67 6.82
N ASN A 263 -2.58 -35.62 7.65
CA ASN A 263 -1.90 -35.98 8.89
C ASN A 263 -0.50 -36.56 8.65
N ASP A 264 -0.28 -37.23 7.51
CA ASP A 264 1.03 -37.83 7.18
C ASP A 264 2.11 -36.76 7.02
N TYR A 265 1.75 -35.55 6.56
CA TYR A 265 2.70 -34.45 6.42
C TYR A 265 3.27 -34.00 7.77
N TYR A 266 2.52 -34.18 8.86
CA TYR A 266 2.95 -33.83 10.20
C TYR A 266 3.91 -34.85 10.83
N ILE A 267 3.74 -36.13 10.47
CA ILE A 267 4.49 -37.25 11.06
C ILE A 267 5.87 -37.39 10.40
N ASN A 268 6.01 -36.97 9.14
CA ASN A 268 7.26 -37.02 8.40
C ASN A 268 8.35 -36.12 9.01
N ASN A 269 9.52 -36.69 9.30
CA ASN A 269 10.63 -36.01 9.96
C ASN A 269 11.77 -35.57 8.99
N MET A 270 11.45 -35.36 7.70
CA MET A 270 12.47 -35.05 6.69
C MET A 270 13.22 -33.76 7.00
N ILE A 271 12.51 -32.73 7.50
CA ILE A 271 13.16 -31.46 7.82
C ILE A 271 14.10 -31.59 9.02
N GLU A 272 13.75 -32.39 10.03
CA GLU A 272 14.63 -32.68 11.17
C GLU A 272 15.87 -33.46 10.76
N GLU A 273 15.72 -34.46 9.88
CA GLU A 273 16.84 -35.22 9.30
C GLU A 273 17.82 -34.29 8.56
N LEU A 274 17.31 -33.35 7.75
CA LEU A 274 18.12 -32.36 7.02
C LEU A 274 18.75 -31.29 7.93
N ASP A 275 18.03 -30.84 8.96
CA ASP A 275 18.55 -29.92 9.97
C ASP A 275 19.73 -30.54 10.75
N ASP A 276 19.63 -31.83 11.09
CA ASP A 276 20.70 -32.57 11.76
C ASP A 276 21.94 -32.76 10.87
N ILE A 277 21.76 -32.91 9.55
CA ILE A 277 22.87 -32.95 8.59
C ILE A 277 23.52 -31.57 8.47
N SER A 278 22.70 -30.52 8.27
CA SER A 278 23.18 -29.15 8.03
C SER A 278 23.88 -28.50 9.23
N SER A 279 23.61 -28.98 10.45
CA SER A 279 24.22 -28.45 11.68
C SER A 279 25.57 -29.09 12.03
N LYS A 280 26.01 -30.14 11.30
CA LYS A 280 27.28 -30.84 11.59
C LYS A 280 28.43 -30.29 10.74
N THR A 281 29.56 -30.08 11.40
CA THR A 281 30.85 -29.88 10.73
C THR A 281 31.57 -31.21 10.51
N TYR A 282 32.45 -31.26 9.52
CA TYR A 282 33.36 -32.38 9.31
C TYR A 282 34.77 -31.82 9.10
N GLU A 283 35.73 -32.26 9.90
CA GLU A 283 37.10 -31.72 9.90
C GLU A 283 37.16 -30.18 10.03
N GLY A 284 36.19 -29.59 10.72
CA GLY A 284 36.05 -28.14 10.89
C GLY A 284 35.39 -27.40 9.72
N ALA A 285 35.16 -28.07 8.58
CA ALA A 285 34.49 -27.49 7.41
C ALA A 285 32.96 -27.48 7.55
N SER A 286 32.36 -26.40 7.07
CA SER A 286 30.90 -26.26 6.95
C SER A 286 30.32 -27.24 5.91
N PRO A 287 29.08 -27.72 6.08
CA PRO A 287 28.46 -28.63 5.13
C PRO A 287 28.19 -27.94 3.79
N PHE A 288 28.83 -28.46 2.75
CA PHE A 288 28.57 -28.14 1.35
C PHE A 288 28.32 -29.43 0.56
N GLY A 289 27.59 -29.33 -0.53
CA GLY A 289 27.23 -30.47 -1.38
C GLY A 289 25.72 -30.66 -1.46
N SER A 290 25.29 -31.65 -2.23
CA SER A 290 23.88 -31.80 -2.60
C SER A 290 23.41 -33.25 -2.50
N ILE A 291 22.20 -33.43 -1.96
CA ILE A 291 21.47 -34.70 -1.98
C ILE A 291 20.37 -34.59 -3.03
N LEU A 292 20.33 -35.55 -3.95
CA LEU A 292 19.32 -35.65 -4.99
C LEU A 292 18.35 -36.80 -4.66
N PHE A 293 17.12 -36.42 -4.35
CA PHE A 293 16.01 -37.32 -4.05
C PHE A 293 15.26 -37.70 -5.32
N LEU A 294 14.97 -38.99 -5.43
CA LEU A 294 14.36 -39.62 -6.59
C LEU A 294 13.10 -40.40 -6.20
N THR A 295 12.11 -40.38 -7.08
CA THR A 295 10.97 -41.30 -7.02
C THR A 295 11.39 -42.71 -7.44
N LYS A 296 10.58 -43.71 -7.06
CA LYS A 296 10.91 -45.14 -7.25
C LYS A 296 11.19 -45.50 -8.71
N ASP A 297 10.46 -44.92 -9.66
CA ASP A 297 10.64 -45.12 -11.10
C ASP A 297 11.96 -44.59 -11.66
N CYS A 298 12.56 -43.60 -11.01
CA CYS A 298 13.86 -43.07 -11.43
C CYS A 298 15.02 -43.95 -10.93
N ILE A 299 14.78 -44.74 -9.89
CA ILE A 299 15.77 -45.60 -9.23
C ILE A 299 15.82 -47.01 -9.87
N ASP A 300 14.70 -47.50 -10.40
CA ASP A 300 14.55 -48.85 -10.95
C ASP A 300 15.71 -49.25 -11.90
N GLU A 301 16.32 -50.42 -11.65
CA GLU A 301 17.55 -50.87 -12.31
C GLU A 301 17.36 -51.17 -13.80
N SER A 302 16.13 -51.45 -14.24
CA SER A 302 15.81 -51.79 -15.63
C SER A 302 15.90 -50.58 -16.59
N ILE A 303 15.69 -49.36 -16.09
CA ILE A 303 15.69 -48.09 -16.85
C ILE A 303 16.32 -46.98 -15.99
N SER A 304 17.41 -47.27 -15.28
CA SER A 304 17.95 -46.34 -14.29
C SER A 304 18.36 -45.02 -14.95
N LYS A 305 17.66 -43.94 -14.57
CA LYS A 305 17.89 -42.56 -15.02
C LYS A 305 19.14 -41.95 -14.38
N ILE A 306 19.84 -42.73 -13.56
CA ILE A 306 21.06 -42.36 -12.85
C ILE A 306 22.23 -43.18 -13.37
N LYS A 307 23.37 -42.52 -13.52
CA LYS A 307 24.67 -43.14 -13.74
C LYS A 307 25.42 -43.11 -12.41
N TYR A 308 25.40 -44.21 -11.68
CA TYR A 308 26.13 -44.31 -10.41
C TYR A 308 27.64 -44.28 -10.65
N ALA A 309 28.33 -43.35 -10.01
CA ALA A 309 29.78 -43.38 -9.85
C ALA A 309 30.16 -44.39 -8.75
N ILE A 310 29.38 -44.40 -7.66
CA ILE A 310 29.51 -45.34 -6.54
C ILE A 310 28.10 -45.76 -6.14
N LYS A 311 27.80 -47.06 -6.15
CA LYS A 311 26.52 -47.59 -5.66
C LYS A 311 26.76 -48.39 -4.39
N PHE A 312 25.99 -48.11 -3.34
CA PHE A 312 26.10 -48.86 -2.09
C PHE A 312 25.40 -50.21 -2.22
N ARG A 313 25.91 -51.21 -1.50
CA ARG A 313 25.29 -52.54 -1.44
C ARG A 313 23.93 -52.41 -0.73
N ASP A 314 22.96 -53.23 -1.09
CA ASP A 314 21.59 -53.11 -0.58
C ASP A 314 21.48 -53.12 0.95
N LYS A 315 22.37 -53.83 1.64
CA LYS A 315 22.41 -53.91 3.11
C LYS A 315 23.17 -52.75 3.78
N ASP A 316 23.91 -51.95 3.01
CA ASP A 316 24.77 -50.86 3.50
C ASP A 316 24.30 -49.48 3.03
N LYS A 317 23.05 -49.38 2.56
CA LYS A 317 22.40 -48.09 2.29
C LYS A 317 22.32 -47.29 3.59
N ILE A 318 22.49 -45.98 3.50
CA ILE A 318 22.65 -45.12 4.68
C ILE A 318 21.31 -44.44 4.98
N PRO A 319 20.67 -44.71 6.12
CA PRO A 319 19.41 -44.05 6.48
C PRO A 319 19.57 -42.53 6.60
N LEU A 320 18.54 -41.76 6.23
CA LEU A 320 18.56 -40.29 6.30
C LEU A 320 18.79 -39.73 7.72
N ASN A 321 18.47 -40.50 8.75
CA ASN A 321 18.73 -40.12 10.14
C ASN A 321 20.20 -40.31 10.58
N ASP A 322 21.05 -40.98 9.80
CA ASP A 322 22.49 -41.05 10.05
C ASP A 322 23.21 -39.80 9.52
N SER A 323 22.90 -38.67 10.15
CA SER A 323 23.44 -37.37 9.81
C SER A 323 24.96 -37.31 9.89
N LYS A 324 25.60 -38.14 10.73
CA LYS A 324 27.07 -38.20 10.84
C LYS A 324 27.69 -38.79 9.58
N MET A 325 27.17 -39.93 9.11
CA MET A 325 27.73 -40.59 7.92
C MET A 325 27.41 -39.79 6.65
N ILE A 326 26.19 -39.29 6.51
CA ILE A 326 25.80 -38.47 5.35
C ILE A 326 26.65 -37.22 5.25
N ARG A 327 26.91 -36.55 6.39
CA ARG A 327 27.81 -35.39 6.43
C ARG A 327 29.20 -35.70 5.88
N LYS A 328 29.78 -36.87 6.19
CA LYS A 328 31.09 -37.27 5.64
C LYS A 328 31.03 -37.44 4.12
N LEU A 329 29.97 -38.06 3.63
CA LEU A 329 29.81 -38.34 2.20
C LEU A 329 29.53 -37.08 1.37
N LEU A 330 28.95 -36.04 1.97
CA LEU A 330 28.71 -34.76 1.29
C LEU A 330 30.00 -34.12 0.75
N GLU A 331 31.16 -34.38 1.38
CA GLU A 331 32.47 -33.92 0.90
C GLU A 331 32.83 -34.46 -0.49
N MET A 332 32.20 -35.57 -0.91
CA MET A 332 32.40 -36.17 -2.23
C MET A 332 31.41 -35.65 -3.29
N ALA A 333 30.36 -34.93 -2.89
CA ALA A 333 29.36 -34.40 -3.80
C ALA A 333 29.82 -33.06 -4.39
N ASN A 334 29.56 -32.86 -5.68
CA ASN A 334 29.92 -31.63 -6.38
C ASN A 334 28.85 -31.31 -7.44
N GLU A 335 27.99 -30.35 -7.12
CA GLU A 335 26.91 -29.87 -7.98
C GLU A 335 27.43 -29.36 -9.34
N SER A 336 28.53 -28.60 -9.35
CA SER A 336 29.14 -28.07 -10.58
C SER A 336 29.72 -29.15 -11.49
N ALA A 337 30.08 -30.31 -10.92
CA ALA A 337 30.48 -31.50 -11.67
C ALA A 337 29.31 -32.45 -11.98
N GLY A 338 28.08 -32.11 -11.56
CA GLY A 338 26.89 -32.95 -11.75
C GLY A 338 26.85 -34.21 -10.89
N LEU A 339 27.64 -34.26 -9.80
CA LEU A 339 27.82 -35.43 -8.95
C LEU A 339 27.10 -35.25 -7.61
N TYR A 340 26.10 -36.09 -7.34
CA TYR A 340 25.18 -35.94 -6.21
C TYR A 340 25.14 -37.18 -5.31
N LEU A 341 24.86 -36.99 -4.01
CA LEU A 341 24.40 -38.10 -3.18
C LEU A 341 22.98 -38.48 -3.61
N ILE A 342 22.81 -39.69 -4.09
CA ILE A 342 21.54 -40.19 -4.63
C ILE A 342 20.73 -40.82 -3.51
N ALA A 343 19.49 -40.37 -3.33
CA ALA A 343 18.62 -40.81 -2.24
C ALA A 343 17.22 -41.19 -2.74
N ASP A 344 16.58 -42.12 -2.02
CA ASP A 344 15.13 -42.27 -2.01
C ASP A 344 14.54 -41.48 -0.82
N TYR A 345 13.25 -41.67 -0.51
CA TYR A 345 12.56 -41.00 0.60
C TYR A 345 12.99 -41.45 2.02
N GLN A 346 13.90 -42.43 2.15
CA GLN A 346 14.35 -43.01 3.43
C GLN A 346 15.87 -43.06 3.60
N GLN A 347 16.64 -43.23 2.52
CA GLN A 347 18.06 -43.58 2.58
C GLN A 347 18.87 -43.12 1.36
N ILE A 348 20.17 -42.96 1.56
CA ILE A 348 21.17 -42.73 0.51
C ILE A 348 21.55 -44.06 -0.14
N LEU A 349 21.47 -44.09 -1.48
CA LEU A 349 21.73 -45.24 -2.33
C LEU A 349 23.17 -45.26 -2.88
N GLY A 350 23.81 -44.10 -3.00
CA GLY A 350 25.15 -43.96 -3.54
C GLY A 350 25.49 -42.54 -4.00
N LEU A 351 26.49 -42.43 -4.86
CA LEU A 351 26.95 -41.19 -5.51
C LEU A 351 26.80 -41.35 -7.03
N GLY A 352 26.22 -40.37 -7.71
CA GLY A 352 25.98 -40.50 -9.16
C GLY A 352 25.57 -39.22 -9.88
N GLU A 353 25.43 -39.37 -11.19
CA GLU A 353 25.07 -38.32 -12.15
C GLU A 353 23.69 -38.62 -12.75
N VAL A 354 22.93 -37.58 -13.09
CA VAL A 354 21.64 -37.72 -13.79
C VAL A 354 21.89 -37.91 -15.29
N LYS A 355 21.22 -38.90 -15.89
CA LYS A 355 21.17 -39.06 -17.34
C LYS A 355 20.07 -38.15 -17.91
N TRP A 356 20.38 -36.88 -18.10
CA TRP A 356 19.41 -35.84 -18.48
C TRP A 356 18.56 -36.17 -19.71
N ASN A 357 19.15 -36.82 -20.71
CA ASN A 357 18.46 -37.27 -21.93
C ASN A 357 17.42 -38.39 -21.69
N GLN A 358 17.48 -39.09 -20.55
CA GLN A 358 16.58 -40.19 -20.17
C GLN A 358 15.60 -39.78 -19.06
N LEU A 359 15.72 -38.56 -18.53
CA LEU A 359 14.87 -38.09 -17.45
C LEU A 359 13.41 -37.96 -17.88
N GLY A 360 13.18 -37.44 -19.10
CA GLY A 360 11.85 -37.18 -19.64
C GLY A 360 11.10 -36.15 -18.80
N ASN A 361 9.82 -36.41 -18.50
CA ASN A 361 8.98 -35.49 -17.72
C ASN A 361 9.02 -35.75 -16.21
N SER A 362 10.01 -36.52 -15.72
CA SER A 362 10.19 -36.77 -14.30
C SER A 362 10.72 -35.54 -13.59
N VAL A 363 10.23 -35.35 -12.37
CA VAL A 363 10.64 -34.25 -11.49
C VAL A 363 11.46 -34.83 -10.35
N LEU A 364 12.60 -34.19 -10.06
CA LEU A 364 13.52 -34.55 -9.01
C LEU A 364 13.53 -33.46 -7.93
N PHE A 365 13.88 -33.83 -6.70
CA PHE A 365 14.06 -32.87 -5.61
C PHE A 365 15.52 -32.90 -5.15
N ARG A 366 16.18 -31.75 -5.14
CA ARG A 366 17.56 -31.60 -4.70
C ARG A 366 17.61 -30.75 -3.44
N VAL A 367 18.37 -31.20 -2.44
CA VAL A 367 18.70 -30.39 -1.27
C VAL A 367 20.15 -29.96 -1.38
N ASP A 368 20.37 -28.65 -1.49
CA ASP A 368 21.70 -28.05 -1.61
C ASP A 368 22.14 -27.48 -0.26
N PHE A 369 23.15 -28.07 0.36
CA PHE A 369 23.77 -27.54 1.57
C PHE A 369 24.74 -26.42 1.18
N LYS A 370 24.52 -25.22 1.74
CA LYS A 370 25.25 -24.00 1.40
C LYS A 370 25.98 -23.41 2.63
N GLY A 371 26.21 -24.23 3.65
CA GLY A 371 26.90 -23.86 4.89
C GLY A 371 26.18 -24.34 6.15
N LEU A 372 26.74 -23.95 7.31
CA LEU A 372 26.23 -24.36 8.62
C LEU A 372 24.78 -23.91 8.81
N SER A 373 23.88 -24.86 9.05
CA SER A 373 22.43 -24.64 9.21
C SER A 373 21.79 -23.85 8.06
N LYS A 374 22.34 -23.99 6.84
CA LYS A 374 21.87 -23.32 5.62
C LYS A 374 21.74 -24.32 4.47
N TYR A 375 20.53 -24.51 3.96
CA TYR A 375 20.29 -25.36 2.80
C TYR A 375 19.06 -24.93 1.99
N ASN A 376 19.03 -25.27 0.71
CA ASN A 376 17.93 -24.96 -0.20
C ASN A 376 17.25 -26.24 -0.66
N LEU A 377 15.93 -26.22 -0.79
CA LEU A 377 15.20 -27.26 -1.51
C LEU A 377 14.87 -26.78 -2.93
N VAL A 378 15.28 -27.56 -3.91
CA VAL A 378 15.21 -27.24 -5.33
C VAL A 378 14.44 -28.34 -6.07
N CYS A 379 13.51 -27.95 -6.92
CA CYS A 379 12.84 -28.82 -7.88
C CYS A 379 13.61 -28.82 -9.19
N VAL A 380 14.00 -29.99 -9.69
CA VAL A 380 14.87 -30.13 -10.87
C VAL A 380 14.20 -31.01 -11.92
N PHE A 381 14.14 -30.53 -13.16
CA PHE A 381 13.54 -31.24 -14.29
C PHE A 381 14.11 -30.71 -15.61
N THR A 382 13.70 -31.32 -16.73
CA THR A 382 14.11 -30.91 -18.08
C THR A 382 12.94 -30.32 -18.88
N GLU A 383 13.19 -29.25 -19.62
CA GLU A 383 12.26 -28.68 -20.61
C GLU A 383 12.85 -28.73 -22.02
N GLU A 384 12.04 -29.14 -23.01
CA GLU A 384 12.43 -29.06 -24.42
C GLU A 384 12.19 -27.64 -24.96
N LYS A 385 13.25 -26.96 -25.41
CA LYS A 385 13.12 -25.72 -26.20
C LYS A 385 13.39 -25.99 -27.68
N GLN A 386 12.39 -25.68 -28.52
CA GLN A 386 12.49 -25.72 -29.97
C GLN A 386 12.96 -24.37 -30.51
N TYR A 387 14.01 -24.38 -31.33
CA TYR A 387 14.48 -23.17 -32.03
C TYR A 387 13.77 -23.05 -33.39
N THR A 388 13.38 -21.82 -33.75
CA THR A 388 12.68 -21.53 -35.02
C THR A 388 13.59 -21.63 -36.25
N GLU A 389 14.91 -21.54 -36.06
CA GLU A 389 15.89 -21.68 -37.15
C GLU A 389 16.25 -23.16 -37.39
N GLY A 390 15.82 -23.69 -38.53
CA GLY A 390 16.22 -24.99 -39.04
C GLY A 390 16.82 -24.89 -40.44
N LYS A 391 17.56 -25.93 -40.85
CA LYS A 391 18.14 -26.01 -42.21
C LYS A 391 17.51 -27.17 -42.96
N VAL A 392 17.10 -26.90 -44.20
CA VAL A 392 16.74 -27.96 -45.16
C VAL A 392 18.03 -28.56 -45.70
N ILE A 393 18.22 -29.85 -45.51
CA ILE A 393 19.32 -30.63 -46.09
C ILE A 393 18.72 -31.55 -47.15
N VAL A 394 19.36 -31.61 -48.32
CA VAL A 394 18.95 -32.49 -49.42
C VAL A 394 20.07 -33.49 -49.68
N GLU A 395 19.82 -34.76 -49.38
CA GLU A 395 20.73 -35.88 -49.62
C GLU A 395 19.90 -37.03 -50.21
N ASP A 396 20.42 -37.70 -51.26
CA ASP A 396 19.81 -38.86 -51.93
C ASP A 396 18.30 -38.70 -52.26
N ASP A 397 17.94 -37.62 -52.95
CA ASP A 397 16.54 -37.26 -53.31
C ASP A 397 15.58 -37.09 -52.12
N LYS A 398 16.06 -37.05 -50.87
CA LYS A 398 15.28 -36.72 -49.67
C LYS A 398 15.59 -35.32 -49.17
N LYS A 399 14.55 -34.48 -49.09
CA LYS A 399 14.58 -33.18 -48.38
C LYS A 399 14.25 -33.39 -46.91
N THR A 400 15.18 -33.09 -46.02
CA THR A 400 15.00 -33.22 -44.56
C THR A 400 15.19 -31.85 -43.90
N TYR A 401 14.17 -31.36 -43.16
CA TYR A 401 14.29 -30.15 -42.34
C TYR A 401 14.86 -30.53 -40.97
N LYS A 402 16.11 -30.13 -40.68
CA LYS A 402 16.74 -30.35 -39.38
C LYS A 402 16.60 -29.10 -38.51
N CYS A 403 15.98 -29.26 -37.35
CA CYS A 403 15.88 -28.27 -36.29
C CYS A 403 16.54 -28.83 -35.02
N ALA A 404 17.36 -28.02 -34.34
CA ALA A 404 17.98 -28.42 -33.08
C ALA A 404 16.96 -28.30 -31.93
N LYS A 405 16.82 -29.37 -31.15
CA LYS A 405 16.10 -29.35 -29.87
C LYS A 405 17.12 -29.39 -28.74
N ASN A 406 17.09 -28.40 -27.86
CA ASN A 406 17.89 -28.41 -26.64
C ASN A 406 17.01 -28.83 -25.45
N LEU A 407 17.56 -29.68 -24.59
CA LEU A 407 17.00 -29.97 -23.27
C LEU A 407 17.63 -29.00 -22.27
N GLU A 408 16.84 -28.08 -21.75
CA GLU A 408 17.27 -27.16 -20.71
C GLU A 408 16.96 -27.78 -19.34
N ILE A 409 17.95 -27.74 -18.44
CA ILE A 409 17.78 -28.16 -17.06
C ILE A 409 17.21 -26.96 -16.30
N VAL A 410 16.01 -27.12 -15.77
CA VAL A 410 15.35 -26.10 -14.97
C VAL A 410 15.49 -26.46 -13.50
N GLU A 411 15.94 -25.49 -12.71
CA GLU A 411 16.18 -25.64 -11.27
C GLU A 411 15.36 -24.59 -10.51
N ASP A 412 14.22 -24.99 -9.97
CA ASP A 412 13.30 -24.14 -9.23
C ASP A 412 13.59 -24.17 -7.72
N ASN A 413 14.17 -23.10 -7.15
CA ASN A 413 14.34 -23.00 -5.70
C ASN A 413 12.98 -22.80 -5.02
N LEU A 414 12.55 -23.77 -4.22
CA LEU A 414 11.22 -23.79 -3.60
C LEU A 414 11.20 -23.07 -2.26
N VAL A 415 12.22 -23.33 -1.43
CA VAL A 415 12.39 -22.73 -0.10
C VAL A 415 13.84 -22.89 0.35
N SER A 416 14.37 -21.87 1.02
CA SER A 416 15.68 -21.88 1.66
C SER A 416 15.53 -21.92 3.18
N ILE A 417 16.25 -22.79 3.88
CA ILE A 417 16.23 -22.87 5.34
C ILE A 417 17.51 -22.24 5.87
N LEU A 418 17.37 -21.25 6.75
CA LEU A 418 18.47 -20.58 7.45
C LEU A 418 18.21 -20.62 8.96
N PHE A 419 19.05 -21.36 9.70
CA PHE A 419 18.88 -21.59 11.14
C PHE A 419 17.45 -22.04 11.49
N ARG A 420 16.94 -23.03 10.75
CA ARG A 420 15.57 -23.58 10.86
C ARG A 420 14.44 -22.62 10.46
N ASN A 421 14.75 -21.44 9.92
CA ASN A 421 13.74 -20.49 9.46
C ASN A 421 13.63 -20.56 7.94
N PRO A 422 12.41 -20.75 7.39
CA PRO A 422 12.23 -20.74 5.96
C PRO A 422 12.33 -19.31 5.41
N LYS A 423 12.94 -19.20 4.24
CA LYS A 423 13.13 -17.99 3.45
C LYS A 423 12.77 -18.27 2.01
N ILE A 424 12.11 -17.31 1.38
CA ILE A 424 11.97 -17.26 -0.07
C ILE A 424 13.06 -16.33 -0.58
N LYS A 425 13.66 -16.70 -1.71
CA LYS A 425 14.79 -16.01 -2.31
C LYS A 425 14.51 -14.51 -2.38
N GLU A 426 15.41 -13.70 -1.83
CA GLU A 426 15.33 -12.26 -2.05
C GLU A 426 15.82 -11.98 -3.48
N GLU A 427 14.96 -11.37 -4.30
CA GLU A 427 15.36 -10.88 -5.62
C GLU A 427 16.26 -9.65 -5.44
N GLU A 428 17.52 -9.91 -5.13
CA GLU A 428 18.49 -8.85 -4.87
C GLU A 428 19.10 -8.31 -6.16
N TYR A 429 19.39 -9.18 -7.12
CA TYR A 429 19.98 -8.81 -8.41
C TYR A 429 19.34 -9.58 -9.56
N THR A 430 18.75 -8.82 -10.48
CA THR A 430 18.46 -9.27 -11.84
C THR A 430 19.16 -8.32 -12.83
N PRO A 431 19.60 -8.83 -14.00
CA PRO A 431 20.13 -7.98 -15.06
C PRO A 431 19.21 -6.81 -15.40
N GLU A 432 17.90 -7.04 -15.41
CA GLU A 432 16.86 -6.07 -15.72
C GLU A 432 16.81 -4.96 -14.65
N LYS A 433 16.88 -5.32 -13.36
CA LYS A 433 16.87 -4.36 -12.26
C LYS A 433 18.13 -3.49 -12.25
N PHE A 434 19.29 -4.08 -12.52
CA PHE A 434 20.54 -3.33 -12.68
C PHE A 434 20.46 -2.37 -13.87
N LYS A 435 20.01 -2.85 -15.03
CA LYS A 435 19.83 -2.03 -16.24
C LYS A 435 18.88 -0.87 -15.97
N LYS A 436 17.74 -1.12 -15.31
CA LYS A 436 16.77 -0.09 -14.91
C LYS A 436 17.41 0.95 -13.98
N LEU A 437 18.14 0.51 -12.95
CA LEU A 437 18.83 1.41 -12.01
C LEU A 437 19.79 2.36 -12.71
N VAL A 438 20.67 1.83 -13.56
CA VAL A 438 21.65 2.64 -14.29
C VAL A 438 20.92 3.62 -15.23
N LYS A 439 19.87 3.17 -15.94
CA LYS A 439 19.07 4.04 -16.80
C LYS A 439 18.43 5.20 -16.04
N THR A 440 17.74 4.89 -14.93
CA THR A 440 17.07 5.88 -14.09
C THR A 440 18.05 6.93 -13.56
N ILE A 441 19.16 6.51 -12.95
CA ILE A 441 20.08 7.43 -12.29
C ILE A 441 20.80 8.34 -13.31
N PHE A 442 21.28 7.78 -14.41
CA PHE A 442 22.10 8.55 -15.36
C PHE A 442 21.29 9.28 -16.44
N PHE A 443 20.15 8.73 -16.89
CA PHE A 443 19.44 9.21 -18.09
C PHE A 443 17.97 9.66 -17.87
N GLY A 444 17.32 9.32 -16.75
CA GLY A 444 15.94 9.75 -16.42
C GLY A 444 14.82 8.93 -17.08
N GLU A 445 13.56 9.17 -16.68
CA GLU A 445 12.39 8.29 -16.98
C GLU A 445 11.97 8.20 -18.45
N ASN A 446 12.16 9.26 -19.24
CA ASN A 446 11.73 9.30 -20.65
C ASN A 446 12.67 8.56 -21.61
N SER A 447 13.74 7.94 -21.09
CA SER A 447 14.69 7.17 -21.89
C SER A 447 14.18 5.75 -22.23
N HIS A 448 12.87 5.48 -22.15
CA HIS A 448 12.31 4.29 -22.77
C HIS A 448 11.94 4.51 -24.24
N ILE A 449 11.80 5.78 -24.67
CA ILE A 449 11.16 6.12 -25.93
C ILE A 449 12.17 6.49 -27.03
N VAL A 450 13.38 6.95 -26.68
CA VAL A 450 14.48 7.12 -27.65
C VAL A 450 15.82 6.95 -26.92
N VAL A 451 16.46 5.79 -27.05
CA VAL A 451 17.84 5.61 -26.57
C VAL A 451 18.69 5.05 -27.70
N ASP A 452 19.71 5.81 -28.03
CA ASP A 452 20.79 5.48 -28.95
C ASP A 452 21.34 4.07 -28.66
N GLY A 453 21.41 3.20 -29.68
CA GLY A 453 21.79 1.80 -29.52
C GLY A 453 23.17 1.60 -28.86
N ALA A 454 24.02 2.63 -28.85
CA ALA A 454 25.30 2.63 -28.16
C ALA A 454 25.18 2.63 -26.61
N ILE A 455 24.14 3.22 -26.02
CA ILE A 455 23.97 3.29 -24.56
C ILE A 455 23.61 1.91 -23.99
N ASP A 456 22.69 1.19 -24.64
CA ASP A 456 22.30 -0.15 -24.19
C ASP A 456 23.49 -1.12 -24.22
N VAL A 457 24.36 -1.03 -25.24
CA VAL A 457 25.59 -1.84 -25.31
C VAL A 457 26.51 -1.58 -24.11
N ASN A 458 26.65 -0.32 -23.67
CA ASN A 458 27.49 0.02 -22.52
C ASN A 458 26.89 -0.49 -21.20
N ILE A 459 25.57 -0.39 -21.03
CA ILE A 459 24.88 -0.90 -19.84
C ILE A 459 24.95 -2.44 -19.80
N GLU A 460 24.81 -3.12 -20.94
CA GLU A 460 25.02 -4.58 -21.02
C GLU A 460 26.44 -4.99 -20.65
N LYS A 461 27.44 -4.19 -21.05
CA LYS A 461 28.82 -4.42 -20.65
C LYS A 461 29.03 -4.26 -19.15
N LEU A 462 28.46 -3.21 -18.54
CA LEU A 462 28.48 -2.99 -17.09
C LEU A 462 27.75 -4.11 -16.32
N GLU A 463 26.59 -4.57 -16.81
CA GLU A 463 25.86 -5.71 -16.25
C GLU A 463 26.74 -6.97 -16.28
N LYS A 464 27.39 -7.22 -17.40
CA LYS A 464 28.27 -8.38 -17.55
C LYS A 464 29.47 -8.32 -16.58
N ILE A 465 30.00 -7.14 -16.31
CA ILE A 465 31.05 -6.92 -15.30
C ILE A 465 30.53 -7.30 -13.91
N VAL A 466 29.37 -6.79 -13.51
CA VAL A 466 28.76 -7.08 -12.20
C VAL A 466 28.45 -8.57 -12.05
N ARG A 467 27.86 -9.19 -13.08
CA ARG A 467 27.60 -10.63 -13.12
C ARG A 467 28.87 -11.45 -12.97
N LYS A 468 29.98 -11.04 -13.60
CA LYS A 468 31.28 -11.71 -13.44
C LYS A 468 31.92 -11.47 -12.08
N ALA A 469 31.75 -10.28 -11.50
CA ALA A 469 32.19 -10.00 -10.14
C ALA A 469 31.48 -10.90 -9.10
N LYS A 470 30.24 -11.34 -9.36
CA LYS A 470 29.51 -12.30 -8.51
C LYS A 470 30.16 -13.68 -8.39
N GLU A 471 30.93 -14.12 -9.39
CA GLU A 471 31.50 -15.48 -9.44
C GLU A 471 32.64 -15.70 -8.42
N GLN A 472 33.10 -14.65 -7.76
CA GLN A 472 34.17 -14.71 -6.77
C GLN A 472 33.69 -15.25 -5.40
N LYS A 473 34.64 -15.57 -4.51
CA LYS A 473 34.37 -16.08 -3.16
C LYS A 473 34.60 -15.07 -2.01
N HIS A 474 35.14 -13.88 -2.32
CA HIS A 474 35.32 -12.79 -1.35
C HIS A 474 34.32 -11.67 -1.64
N GLY A 475 34.16 -10.68 -0.76
CA GLY A 475 33.30 -9.53 -1.06
C GLY A 475 33.99 -8.52 -1.99
N THR A 476 33.22 -7.85 -2.85
CA THR A 476 33.70 -6.83 -3.83
C THR A 476 32.74 -5.68 -3.94
N MET A 477 33.22 -4.56 -4.45
CA MET A 477 32.39 -3.43 -4.80
C MET A 477 32.69 -2.94 -6.22
N VAL A 478 31.66 -2.57 -6.97
CA VAL A 478 31.76 -1.95 -8.30
C VAL A 478 31.11 -0.58 -8.20
N VAL A 479 31.85 0.49 -8.53
CA VAL A 479 31.37 1.87 -8.49
C VAL A 479 31.26 2.39 -9.91
N ILE A 480 30.14 3.05 -10.22
CA ILE A 480 29.82 3.58 -11.55
C ILE A 480 29.39 5.04 -11.39
N THR A 481 30.05 5.96 -12.11
CA THR A 481 29.67 7.39 -12.16
C THR A 481 29.69 7.92 -13.59
N ASP A 482 29.27 9.16 -13.82
CA ASP A 482 29.59 9.85 -15.06
C ASP A 482 31.11 10.04 -15.23
N THR A 483 31.57 10.30 -16.46
CA THR A 483 32.99 10.33 -16.80
C THR A 483 33.73 11.48 -16.10
N ASP A 484 33.08 12.63 -15.93
CA ASP A 484 33.69 13.80 -15.30
C ASP A 484 33.84 13.55 -13.79
N THR A 485 32.81 13.00 -13.15
CA THR A 485 32.86 12.59 -11.75
C THR A 485 33.92 11.52 -11.51
N ALA A 486 34.04 10.52 -12.40
CA ALA A 486 35.05 9.47 -12.28
C ALA A 486 36.46 10.07 -12.30
N SER A 487 36.73 10.96 -13.26
CA SER A 487 38.05 11.59 -13.40
C SER A 487 38.41 12.44 -12.17
N ASN A 488 37.44 13.23 -11.67
CA ASN A 488 37.64 14.08 -10.50
C ASN A 488 37.86 13.27 -9.22
N GLU A 489 37.05 12.23 -8.98
CA GLU A 489 37.19 11.39 -7.79
C GLU A 489 38.47 10.56 -7.83
N MET A 490 38.93 10.11 -9.00
CA MET A 490 40.20 9.40 -9.13
C MET A 490 41.40 10.31 -8.84
N GLU A 491 41.30 11.61 -9.14
CA GLU A 491 42.33 12.57 -8.71
C GLU A 491 42.32 12.76 -7.19
N ALA A 492 41.13 12.91 -6.58
CA ALA A 492 40.99 13.08 -5.13
C ALA A 492 41.43 11.83 -4.34
N LEU A 493 41.08 10.63 -4.82
CA LEU A 493 41.35 9.35 -4.17
C LEU A 493 42.65 8.69 -4.63
N ARG A 494 43.52 9.40 -5.37
CA ARG A 494 44.77 8.85 -5.95
C ARG A 494 45.66 8.11 -4.95
N LYS A 495 45.69 8.55 -3.69
CA LYS A 495 46.51 7.91 -2.62
C LYS A 495 45.85 6.67 -2.00
N GLN A 496 44.57 6.44 -2.32
CA GLN A 496 43.72 5.41 -1.75
C GLN A 496 43.16 4.47 -2.85
N SER A 497 43.83 4.43 -4.00
CA SER A 497 43.45 3.63 -5.16
C SER A 497 44.67 3.25 -5.99
N THR A 498 44.51 2.21 -6.81
CA THR A 498 45.44 1.90 -7.89
C THR A 498 44.89 2.51 -9.18
N LEU A 499 45.39 3.69 -9.54
CA LEU A 499 45.01 4.34 -10.80
C LEU A 499 45.52 3.56 -12.00
N ILE A 500 44.66 3.44 -13.01
CA ILE A 500 45.02 2.86 -14.31
C ILE A 500 44.70 3.86 -15.42
N GLU A 501 45.25 3.62 -16.61
CA GLU A 501 44.77 4.33 -17.79
C GLU A 501 43.31 3.95 -18.06
N ARG A 502 42.50 4.94 -18.45
CA ARG A 502 41.07 4.73 -18.77
C ARG A 502 40.95 3.73 -19.92
N MET A 503 40.53 2.51 -19.62
CA MET A 503 40.53 1.42 -20.59
C MET A 503 39.35 0.45 -20.43
N ASP A 504 39.15 -0.38 -21.45
CA ASP A 504 38.21 -1.50 -21.37
C ASP A 504 38.82 -2.66 -20.58
N ILE A 505 37.99 -3.27 -19.74
CA ILE A 505 38.34 -4.51 -19.03
C ILE A 505 37.50 -5.64 -19.63
N ASP A 506 38.15 -6.74 -19.99
CA ASP A 506 37.44 -7.98 -20.33
C ASP A 506 36.70 -8.48 -19.07
N PRO A 507 35.36 -8.64 -19.11
CA PRO A 507 34.60 -9.14 -17.97
C PRO A 507 35.13 -10.45 -17.37
N ASN A 508 35.78 -11.31 -18.16
CA ASN A 508 36.36 -12.57 -17.67
C ASN A 508 37.55 -12.36 -16.73
N HIS A 509 38.20 -11.20 -16.79
CA HIS A 509 39.32 -10.85 -15.91
C HIS A 509 38.88 -10.26 -14.57
N ILE A 510 37.59 -9.90 -14.42
CA ILE A 510 37.07 -9.24 -13.22
C ILE A 510 37.36 -10.06 -11.96
N LYS A 511 37.14 -11.38 -11.98
CA LYS A 511 37.41 -12.26 -10.83
C LYS A 511 38.85 -12.21 -10.30
N TYR A 512 39.81 -11.80 -11.13
CA TYR A 512 41.21 -11.63 -10.71
C TYR A 512 41.48 -10.22 -10.21
N LEU A 513 40.90 -9.21 -10.86
CA LEU A 513 41.05 -7.81 -10.48
C LEU A 513 40.41 -7.50 -9.13
N THR A 514 39.31 -8.19 -8.82
CA THR A 514 38.59 -8.05 -7.55
C THR A 514 39.28 -8.74 -6.37
N SER A 515 40.36 -9.50 -6.60
CA SER A 515 41.18 -10.07 -5.51
C SER A 515 41.90 -9.00 -4.69
N ILE A 516 42.04 -7.80 -5.24
CA ILE A 516 42.51 -6.61 -4.52
C ILE A 516 41.34 -6.07 -3.68
N ASP A 517 41.58 -5.89 -2.38
CA ASP A 517 40.56 -5.34 -1.49
C ASP A 517 40.23 -3.89 -1.85
N GLY A 518 38.94 -3.53 -1.76
CA GLY A 518 38.40 -2.25 -2.22
C GLY A 518 37.45 -2.37 -3.41
N ALA A 519 37.11 -1.22 -4.00
CA ALA A 519 36.18 -1.14 -5.13
C ALA A 519 36.89 -1.08 -6.48
N ILE A 520 36.22 -1.55 -7.53
CA ILE A 520 36.60 -1.27 -8.92
C ILE A 520 35.75 -0.12 -9.43
N TYR A 521 36.40 0.88 -10.02
CA TYR A 521 35.74 2.12 -10.45
C TYR A 521 35.57 2.17 -11.96
N PHE A 522 34.34 2.35 -12.41
CA PHE A 522 33.95 2.48 -13.82
C PHE A 522 33.22 3.79 -14.08
N ASP A 523 33.24 4.23 -15.33
CA ASP A 523 32.29 5.23 -15.82
C ASP A 523 31.06 4.58 -16.50
N ILE A 524 30.04 5.39 -16.81
CA ILE A 524 28.82 4.94 -17.52
C ILE A 524 29.06 4.32 -18.91
N TYR A 525 30.25 4.47 -19.50
CA TYR A 525 30.63 3.84 -20.77
C TYR A 525 31.35 2.50 -20.57
N GLY A 526 31.44 2.03 -19.32
CA GLY A 526 32.11 0.79 -18.97
C GLY A 526 33.63 0.84 -19.13
N LYS A 527 34.24 2.04 -19.05
CA LYS A 527 35.70 2.18 -18.94
C LYS A 527 36.11 2.16 -17.48
N CYS A 528 37.13 1.39 -17.16
CA CYS A 528 37.68 1.31 -15.81
C CYS A 528 38.69 2.44 -15.59
N HIS A 529 38.65 3.07 -14.43
CA HIS A 529 39.55 4.18 -14.05
C HIS A 529 40.51 3.82 -12.91
N ALA A 530 40.11 2.91 -12.01
CA ALA A 530 40.97 2.45 -10.93
C ALA A 530 40.53 1.11 -10.33
N LEU A 531 41.47 0.46 -9.66
CA LEU A 531 41.31 -0.79 -8.93
C LEU A 531 41.59 -0.57 -7.43
N GLY A 532 40.97 -1.36 -6.56
CA GLY A 532 41.22 -1.32 -5.12
C GLY A 532 40.93 0.04 -4.49
N VAL A 533 39.89 0.73 -4.96
CA VAL A 533 39.52 2.06 -4.48
C VAL A 533 38.90 1.94 -3.09
N ILE A 534 39.52 2.61 -2.11
CA ILE A 534 38.94 2.77 -0.78
C ILE A 534 38.00 3.96 -0.85
N LEU A 535 36.71 3.70 -0.64
CA LEU A 535 35.70 4.74 -0.66
C LEU A 535 35.68 5.48 0.68
N ASP A 536 35.87 6.79 0.62
CA ASP A 536 35.88 7.68 1.78
C ASP A 536 34.58 8.50 1.88
N GLY A 537 34.15 8.80 3.11
CA GLY A 537 32.92 9.55 3.37
C GLY A 537 32.70 9.81 4.86
N ILE A 538 32.00 10.89 5.16
CA ILE A 538 31.70 11.33 6.53
C ILE A 538 30.61 10.42 7.12
N ALA A 539 30.81 9.96 8.35
CA ALA A 539 29.75 9.27 9.09
C ALA A 539 28.69 10.29 9.51
N HIS A 540 27.43 10.03 9.17
CA HIS A 540 26.29 10.82 9.63
C HIS A 540 25.43 9.99 10.59
N GLU A 541 24.75 10.65 11.54
CA GLU A 541 23.90 10.01 12.55
C GLU A 541 22.79 9.13 11.96
N ASP A 542 22.36 9.43 10.74
CA ASP A 542 21.30 8.77 9.98
C ASP A 542 21.82 7.75 8.94
N THR A 543 23.13 7.44 8.92
CA THR A 543 23.73 6.53 7.93
C THR A 543 24.56 5.41 8.55
N GLY A 544 24.28 4.18 8.12
CA GLY A 544 25.04 2.99 8.48
C GLY A 544 24.20 1.96 9.23
N ASP A 545 24.54 0.69 9.05
CA ASP A 545 23.89 -0.44 9.71
C ASP A 545 24.96 -1.31 10.36
N ALA A 546 24.93 -1.40 11.70
CA ALA A 546 25.88 -2.19 12.49
C ALA A 546 25.74 -3.71 12.25
N SER A 547 24.59 -4.16 11.71
CA SER A 547 24.38 -5.55 11.31
C SER A 547 25.01 -5.88 9.95
N ARG A 548 25.48 -4.87 9.21
CA ARG A 548 26.05 -5.01 7.85
C ARG A 548 27.56 -4.78 7.85
N GLY A 549 28.22 -5.32 6.82
CA GLY A 549 29.69 -5.29 6.72
C GLY A 549 30.27 -3.91 6.40
N ALA A 550 31.59 -3.77 6.62
CA ALA A 550 32.31 -2.51 6.39
C ALA A 550 32.17 -1.95 4.96
N ARG A 551 32.08 -2.83 3.94
CA ARG A 551 31.86 -2.43 2.54
C ARG A 551 30.51 -1.73 2.36
N TYR A 552 29.44 -2.28 2.94
CA TYR A 552 28.10 -1.69 2.89
C TYR A 552 28.08 -0.28 3.51
N ASN A 553 28.64 -0.14 4.70
CA ASN A 553 28.68 1.15 5.40
C ASN A 553 29.59 2.18 4.72
N SER A 554 30.64 1.76 4.03
CA SER A 554 31.52 2.67 3.27
C SER A 554 30.86 3.14 1.97
N ALA A 555 30.15 2.25 1.28
CA ALA A 555 29.40 2.58 0.08
C ALA A 555 28.31 3.64 0.35
N HIS A 556 27.53 3.50 1.43
CA HIS A 556 26.51 4.47 1.82
C HIS A 556 27.07 5.87 2.10
N ARG A 557 28.17 5.95 2.87
CA ARG A 557 28.84 7.21 3.17
C ARG A 557 29.36 7.90 1.91
N TYR A 558 29.95 7.12 1.00
CA TYR A 558 30.47 7.62 -0.28
C TYR A 558 29.35 8.09 -1.21
N LEU A 559 28.24 7.35 -1.31
CA LEU A 559 27.08 7.77 -2.10
C LEU A 559 26.50 9.08 -1.57
N LYS A 560 26.35 9.23 -0.24
CA LYS A 560 25.86 10.47 0.37
C LYS A 560 26.78 11.65 0.09
N LYS A 561 28.11 11.47 0.19
CA LYS A 561 29.12 12.47 -0.20
C LYS A 561 28.88 12.97 -1.63
N LEU A 562 28.68 12.07 -2.59
CA LEU A 562 28.44 12.44 -4.00
C LEU A 562 27.08 13.12 -4.20
N ASN A 563 26.03 12.63 -3.54
CA ASN A 563 24.68 13.19 -3.63
C ASN A 563 24.62 14.64 -3.12
N VAL A 564 25.33 14.98 -2.04
CA VAL A 564 25.43 16.36 -1.52
C VAL A 564 26.01 17.32 -2.57
N HIS A 565 26.89 16.83 -3.44
CA HIS A 565 27.49 17.60 -4.53
C HIS A 565 26.70 17.50 -5.85
N GLY A 566 25.50 16.91 -5.83
CA GLY A 566 24.67 16.71 -7.03
C GLY A 566 25.27 15.75 -8.04
N LYS A 567 26.18 14.86 -7.63
CA LYS A 567 26.84 13.88 -8.49
C LYS A 567 26.09 12.55 -8.51
N LYS A 568 25.99 11.95 -9.69
CA LYS A 568 25.27 10.69 -9.91
C LYS A 568 26.21 9.50 -9.70
N CYS A 569 25.75 8.50 -8.96
CA CYS A 569 26.55 7.33 -8.62
C CYS A 569 25.68 6.09 -8.47
N VAL A 570 26.19 4.95 -8.97
CA VAL A 570 25.66 3.62 -8.70
C VAL A 570 26.77 2.78 -8.11
N ILE A 571 26.51 2.13 -6.97
CA ILE A 571 27.46 1.27 -6.27
C ILE A 571 26.83 -0.11 -6.13
N VAL A 572 27.50 -1.14 -6.64
CA VAL A 572 27.11 -2.53 -6.49
C VAL A 572 28.04 -3.18 -5.47
N ILE A 573 27.47 -3.68 -4.38
CA ILE A 573 28.18 -4.36 -3.29
C ILE A 573 27.88 -5.84 -3.41
N ILE A 574 28.92 -6.66 -3.48
CA ILE A 574 28.83 -8.11 -3.60
C ILE A 574 29.40 -8.70 -2.33
N SER A 575 28.60 -9.46 -1.59
CA SER A 575 29.03 -10.13 -0.35
C SER A 575 29.79 -11.43 -0.63
N GLU A 576 30.43 -11.98 0.40
CA GLU A 576 31.11 -13.27 0.33
C GLU A 576 30.16 -14.45 0.11
N ASP A 577 28.91 -14.32 0.54
CA ASP A 577 27.86 -15.32 0.33
C ASP A 577 27.08 -15.12 -0.99
N GLY A 578 27.56 -14.21 -1.87
CA GLY A 578 27.04 -14.00 -3.23
C GLY A 578 25.79 -13.13 -3.31
N MET A 579 25.41 -12.47 -2.21
CA MET A 579 24.36 -11.45 -2.15
C MET A 579 24.84 -10.18 -2.84
N ILE A 580 23.91 -9.44 -3.47
CA ILE A 580 24.25 -8.24 -4.25
C ILE A 580 23.33 -7.11 -3.83
N ASP A 581 23.89 -6.08 -3.21
CA ASP A 581 23.20 -4.83 -2.92
C ASP A 581 23.54 -3.80 -3.99
N MET A 582 22.55 -3.01 -4.41
CA MET A 582 22.75 -1.92 -5.35
C MET A 582 22.30 -0.61 -4.72
N LEU A 583 23.18 0.38 -4.69
CA LEU A 583 22.92 1.72 -4.20
C LEU A 583 22.96 2.72 -5.37
N PRO A 584 22.09 3.74 -5.41
CA PRO A 584 20.92 3.92 -4.55
C PRO A 584 19.89 2.81 -4.74
N GLU A 585 19.19 2.45 -3.67
CA GLU A 585 18.07 1.52 -3.74
C GLU A 585 16.88 2.23 -4.39
N LEU A 586 16.54 1.87 -5.62
CA LEU A 586 15.28 2.30 -6.23
C LEU A 586 14.12 1.68 -5.46
N ASP A 587 13.13 2.51 -5.11
CA ASP A 587 11.83 2.10 -4.63
C ASP A 587 11.85 1.25 -3.34
N ASN A 588 12.80 1.49 -2.43
CA ASN A 588 12.68 0.93 -1.08
C ASN A 588 11.55 1.65 -0.34
N GLN A 589 10.35 1.06 -0.40
CA GLN A 589 9.17 1.57 0.28
C GLN A 589 9.42 1.85 1.76
N GLU A 590 10.23 1.04 2.45
CA GLU A 590 10.56 1.25 3.87
C GLU A 590 11.34 2.55 4.09
N ASN A 591 12.25 2.90 3.17
CA ASN A 591 12.95 4.19 3.20
C ASN A 591 12.00 5.36 2.91
N ILE A 592 11.08 5.21 1.95
CA ILE A 592 10.07 6.25 1.65
C ILE A 592 9.14 6.42 2.86
N TYR A 593 8.74 5.33 3.52
CA TYR A 593 7.95 5.37 4.75
C TYR A 593 8.69 6.07 5.90
N ASN A 594 9.97 5.75 6.12
CA ASN A 594 10.79 6.39 7.14
C ASN A 594 10.96 7.89 6.86
N LEU A 595 11.23 8.25 5.61
CA LEU A 595 11.33 9.66 5.19
C LEU A 595 10.01 10.42 5.37
N ALA A 596 8.88 9.79 5.04
CA ALA A 596 7.56 10.36 5.27
C ALA A 596 7.29 10.60 6.76
N GLN A 597 7.73 9.68 7.62
CA GLN A 597 7.61 9.83 9.07
C GLN A 597 8.48 10.99 9.58
N GLU A 598 9.72 11.12 9.10
CA GLU A 598 10.59 12.25 9.43
C GLU A 598 9.95 13.59 9.04
N ILE A 599 9.36 13.68 7.85
CA ILE A 599 8.63 14.88 7.39
C ILE A 599 7.47 15.20 8.34
N VAL A 600 6.66 14.21 8.71
CA VAL A 600 5.51 14.38 9.61
C VAL A 600 5.93 14.80 11.03
N ASP A 601 7.03 14.24 11.52
CA ASP A 601 7.59 14.58 12.83
C ASP A 601 8.10 16.04 12.81
N LEU A 602 8.81 16.46 11.75
CA LEU A 602 9.26 17.84 11.56
C LEU A 602 8.09 18.84 11.46
N ILE A 603 7.00 18.48 10.77
CA ILE A 603 5.76 19.29 10.74
C ILE A 603 5.20 19.48 12.16
N SER A 604 5.38 18.50 13.03
CA SER A 604 4.85 18.50 14.40
C SER A 604 5.64 19.39 15.38
N GLU A 605 6.84 19.84 15.02
CA GLU A 605 7.72 20.68 15.85
C GLU A 605 7.46 22.20 15.65
N LYS A 606 8.19 23.08 16.37
CA LYS A 606 7.83 24.50 16.56
C LYS A 606 8.89 25.52 16.08
N GLU A 607 10.09 25.13 15.67
CA GLU A 607 11.19 26.09 15.45
C GLU A 607 11.50 26.41 13.97
N ILE A 608 12.10 27.59 13.74
CA ILE A 608 12.32 28.19 12.41
C ILE A 608 13.51 27.57 11.67
N GLU A 609 14.55 27.10 12.39
CA GLU A 609 15.72 26.42 11.79
C GLU A 609 15.36 25.04 11.18
N GLU A 610 14.23 24.46 11.59
CA GLU A 610 13.73 23.16 11.13
C GLU A 610 13.01 23.24 9.78
N ASN A 611 12.61 24.44 9.33
CA ASN A 611 11.98 24.63 8.01
C ASN A 611 12.93 24.31 6.85
N ILE A 612 14.24 24.54 7.00
CA ILE A 612 15.23 24.18 5.97
C ILE A 612 15.34 22.65 5.89
N LYS A 613 15.43 21.97 7.04
CA LYS A 613 15.45 20.49 7.10
C LYS A 613 14.17 19.90 6.51
N LEU A 614 13.01 20.47 6.82
CA LEU A 614 11.74 20.04 6.24
C LEU A 614 11.76 20.19 4.72
N MET A 615 12.20 21.33 4.18
CA MET A 615 12.31 21.55 2.73
C MET A 615 13.30 20.58 2.07
N GLU A 616 14.43 20.28 2.71
CA GLU A 616 15.39 19.28 2.23
C GLU A 616 14.77 17.89 2.15
N LYS A 617 14.00 17.49 3.17
CA LYS A 617 13.31 16.19 3.25
C LYS A 617 12.14 16.09 2.27
N GLU A 618 11.36 17.16 2.10
CA GLU A 618 10.33 17.27 1.06
C GLU A 618 10.95 17.13 -0.34
N ALA A 619 12.10 17.76 -0.59
CA ALA A 619 12.84 17.64 -1.85
C ALA A 619 13.43 16.24 -2.05
N GLU A 620 13.88 15.59 -0.99
CA GLU A 620 14.31 14.19 -1.01
C GLU A 620 13.16 13.26 -1.40
N LEU A 621 11.97 13.45 -0.83
CA LEU A 621 10.77 12.68 -1.17
C LEU A 621 10.39 12.85 -2.63
N GLY A 622 10.53 14.07 -3.17
CA GLY A 622 10.27 14.37 -4.58
C GLY A 622 11.26 13.74 -5.56
N ARG A 623 12.36 13.11 -5.11
CA ARG A 623 13.31 12.38 -5.98
C ARG A 623 12.90 10.93 -6.25
N PHE A 624 11.96 10.39 -5.46
CA PHE A 624 11.47 9.03 -5.68
C PHE A 624 10.53 8.97 -6.88
N GLN A 625 10.70 7.96 -7.73
CA GLN A 625 9.92 7.79 -8.96
C GLN A 625 8.46 7.45 -8.67
N SER A 626 8.25 6.59 -7.67
CA SER A 626 6.93 6.12 -7.27
C SER A 626 6.78 6.26 -5.76
N VAL A 627 6.03 7.27 -5.35
CA VAL A 627 5.60 7.46 -3.96
C VAL A 627 4.13 7.06 -3.89
N ASP A 628 3.80 6.17 -2.96
CA ASP A 628 2.41 5.76 -2.73
C ASP A 628 1.57 7.00 -2.37
N CYS A 629 0.40 7.13 -2.99
CA CYS A 629 -0.55 8.22 -2.73
C CYS A 629 -0.84 8.43 -1.24
N ASP A 630 -0.85 7.35 -0.46
CA ASP A 630 -1.09 7.38 0.99
C ASP A 630 -0.03 8.15 1.77
N ILE A 631 1.21 8.18 1.28
CA ILE A 631 2.29 8.95 1.89
C ILE A 631 2.02 10.44 1.75
N TYR A 632 1.54 10.88 0.59
CA TYR A 632 1.15 12.28 0.39
C TYR A 632 -0.05 12.65 1.25
N PHE A 633 -1.06 11.77 1.38
CA PHE A 633 -2.19 12.02 2.27
C PHE A 633 -1.77 12.12 3.74
N LEU A 634 -0.84 11.28 4.19
CA LEU A 634 -0.30 11.37 5.55
C LEU A 634 0.35 12.73 5.83
N ILE A 635 1.19 13.21 4.90
CA ILE A 635 1.85 14.51 5.03
C ILE A 635 0.80 15.65 4.99
N ALA A 636 -0.21 15.54 4.12
CA ALA A 636 -1.31 16.50 4.04
C ALA A 636 -2.06 16.63 5.38
N GLU A 637 -2.36 15.50 6.04
CA GLU A 637 -2.99 15.50 7.37
C GLU A 637 -2.11 16.16 8.44
N GLY A 638 -0.78 16.07 8.31
CA GLY A 638 0.18 16.75 9.19
C GLY A 638 0.04 18.27 9.09
N PHE A 639 0.10 18.80 7.87
CA PHE A 639 -0.11 20.22 7.61
C PHE A 639 -1.51 20.69 7.98
N PHE A 640 -2.53 19.86 7.74
CA PHE A 640 -3.92 20.15 8.13
C PHE A 640 -4.05 20.38 9.64
N LYS A 641 -3.46 19.50 10.46
CA LYS A 641 -3.45 19.64 11.93
C LYS A 641 -2.71 20.90 12.39
N LYS A 642 -1.66 21.27 11.68
CA LYS A 642 -0.89 22.51 11.90
C LYS A 642 -1.57 23.78 11.38
N ARG A 643 -2.71 23.64 10.71
CA ARG A 643 -3.47 24.74 10.08
C ARG A 643 -2.71 25.43 8.95
N ASP A 644 -1.71 24.77 8.36
CA ASP A 644 -1.12 25.20 7.10
C ASP A 644 -1.94 24.61 5.95
N TYR A 645 -3.05 25.27 5.66
CA TYR A 645 -4.04 24.78 4.70
C TYR A 645 -3.51 24.80 3.26
N VAL A 646 -2.58 25.69 2.93
CA VAL A 646 -2.02 25.79 1.57
C VAL A 646 -1.13 24.59 1.29
N LYS A 647 -0.20 24.27 2.20
CA LYS A 647 0.62 23.05 2.09
C LYS A 647 -0.22 21.79 2.16
N ALA A 648 -1.24 21.74 3.03
CA ALA A 648 -2.15 20.60 3.09
C ALA A 648 -2.84 20.35 1.74
N ILE A 649 -3.36 21.40 1.08
CA ILE A 649 -3.97 21.29 -0.26
C ILE A 649 -2.97 20.79 -1.30
N GLU A 650 -1.73 21.29 -1.29
CA GLU A 650 -0.67 20.83 -2.19
C GLU A 650 -0.47 19.31 -2.08
N TYR A 651 -0.33 18.80 -0.86
CA TYR A 651 -0.12 17.37 -0.62
C TYR A 651 -1.37 16.52 -0.86
N TYR A 652 -2.58 17.02 -0.60
CA TYR A 652 -3.81 16.32 -1.03
C TYR A 652 -3.87 16.18 -2.55
N ASN A 653 -3.47 17.21 -3.31
CA ASN A 653 -3.41 17.13 -4.77
C ASN A 653 -2.38 16.09 -5.23
N LYS A 654 -1.15 16.13 -4.68
CA LYS A 654 -0.13 15.11 -4.99
C LYS A 654 -0.64 13.70 -4.71
N GLY A 655 -1.36 13.48 -3.60
CA GLY A 655 -1.98 12.20 -3.28
C GLY A 655 -3.05 11.78 -4.29
N ILE A 656 -3.94 12.69 -4.68
CA ILE A 656 -4.98 12.42 -5.68
C ILE A 656 -4.37 12.12 -7.06
N ASP A 657 -3.40 12.93 -7.49
CA ASP A 657 -2.76 12.80 -8.81
C ASP A 657 -1.93 11.51 -8.91
N SER A 658 -1.27 11.10 -7.82
CA SER A 658 -0.49 9.86 -7.74
C SER A 658 -1.33 8.60 -7.50
N ALA A 659 -2.62 8.73 -7.15
CA ALA A 659 -3.47 7.57 -6.89
C ALA A 659 -3.69 6.70 -8.13
N GLY A 660 -3.70 7.28 -9.34
CA GLY A 660 -3.96 6.56 -10.57
C GLY A 660 -5.30 5.81 -10.52
N ASN A 661 -5.26 4.49 -10.60
CA ASN A 661 -6.45 3.61 -10.49
C ASN A 661 -6.87 3.33 -9.03
N ASN A 662 -6.09 3.75 -8.03
CA ASN A 662 -6.39 3.49 -6.63
C ASN A 662 -7.61 4.32 -6.18
N PHE A 663 -8.51 3.69 -5.44
CA PHE A 663 -9.60 4.39 -4.78
C PHE A 663 -9.06 5.39 -3.77
N VAL A 664 -9.56 6.62 -3.81
CA VAL A 664 -9.23 7.68 -2.86
C VAL A 664 -10.35 7.82 -1.84
N SER A 665 -10.00 7.70 -0.56
CA SER A 665 -10.97 7.77 0.53
C SER A 665 -11.74 9.10 0.53
N PRO A 666 -13.06 9.11 0.73
CA PRO A 666 -13.88 10.32 0.76
C PRO A 666 -13.44 11.32 1.84
N ASN A 667 -12.82 10.83 2.90
CA ASN A 667 -12.28 11.67 3.98
C ASN A 667 -11.19 12.62 3.51
N TYR A 668 -10.34 12.22 2.55
CA TYR A 668 -9.28 13.10 2.04
C TYR A 668 -9.86 14.25 1.21
N PHE A 669 -10.88 13.98 0.38
CA PHE A 669 -11.61 15.03 -0.32
C PHE A 669 -12.30 15.98 0.66
N ASN A 670 -12.93 15.44 1.70
CA ASN A 670 -13.56 16.26 2.74
C ASN A 670 -12.55 17.13 3.50
N ASN A 671 -11.39 16.60 3.91
CA ASN A 671 -10.39 17.38 4.62
C ASN A 671 -9.73 18.43 3.72
N LYS A 672 -9.48 18.11 2.44
CA LYS A 672 -9.10 19.12 1.42
C LYS A 672 -10.16 20.21 1.28
N GLY A 673 -11.45 19.85 1.25
CA GLY A 673 -12.56 20.81 1.23
C GLY A 673 -12.55 21.75 2.44
N LYS A 674 -12.31 21.20 3.63
CA LYS A 674 -12.16 22.00 4.86
C LYS A 674 -10.98 22.96 4.80
N CYS A 675 -9.84 22.54 4.22
CA CYS A 675 -8.69 23.43 4.01
C CYS A 675 -9.09 24.66 3.22
N HIS A 676 -9.80 24.45 2.11
CA HIS A 676 -10.30 25.55 1.28
C HIS A 676 -11.29 26.44 2.06
N ASP A 677 -12.24 25.87 2.81
CA ASP A 677 -13.17 26.66 3.62
C ASP A 677 -12.47 27.58 4.65
N TYR A 678 -11.37 27.11 5.25
CA TYR A 678 -10.63 27.89 6.24
C TYR A 678 -9.89 29.10 5.66
N ILE A 679 -9.64 29.13 4.35
CA ILE A 679 -9.02 30.29 3.65
C ILE A 679 -10.02 31.45 3.49
N LYS A 680 -11.33 31.15 3.42
CA LYS A 680 -12.44 32.12 3.44
C LYS A 680 -12.50 33.12 2.27
N ASP A 681 -12.16 32.70 1.06
CA ASP A 681 -12.36 33.50 -0.17
C ASP A 681 -13.29 32.85 -1.21
N GLU A 682 -13.72 33.64 -2.21
CA GLU A 682 -14.72 33.21 -3.20
C GLU A 682 -14.29 31.96 -3.98
N ASN A 683 -13.02 31.92 -4.38
CA ASN A 683 -12.48 30.80 -5.17
C ASN A 683 -12.35 29.55 -4.30
N ASN A 684 -11.86 29.70 -3.07
CA ASN A 684 -11.68 28.60 -2.15
C ASN A 684 -13.03 28.00 -1.70
N TYR A 685 -14.07 28.80 -1.45
CA TYR A 685 -15.39 28.22 -1.19
C TYR A 685 -15.93 27.40 -2.37
N THR A 686 -15.68 27.85 -3.60
CA THR A 686 -16.05 27.10 -4.81
C THR A 686 -15.33 25.76 -4.89
N GLU A 687 -14.02 25.75 -4.62
CA GLU A 687 -13.22 24.52 -4.59
C GLU A 687 -13.60 23.59 -3.42
N ALA A 688 -13.95 24.15 -2.26
CA ALA A 688 -14.44 23.39 -1.11
C ALA A 688 -15.70 22.60 -1.47
N ILE A 689 -16.68 23.26 -2.10
CA ILE A 689 -17.92 22.63 -2.56
C ILE A 689 -17.63 21.47 -3.51
N LYS A 690 -16.75 21.67 -4.52
CA LYS A 690 -16.33 20.60 -5.43
C LYS A 690 -15.71 19.42 -4.69
N CYS A 691 -14.83 19.70 -3.72
CA CYS A 691 -14.20 18.66 -2.91
C CYS A 691 -15.24 17.84 -2.12
N TYR A 692 -16.23 18.48 -1.51
CA TYR A 692 -17.29 17.76 -0.80
C TYR A 692 -18.23 16.99 -1.73
N GLU A 693 -18.51 17.50 -2.93
CA GLU A 693 -19.26 16.75 -3.96
C GLU A 693 -18.48 15.49 -4.39
N CYS A 694 -17.17 15.59 -4.57
CA CYS A 694 -16.29 14.43 -4.77
C CYS A 694 -16.32 13.46 -3.59
N ALA A 695 -16.33 13.96 -2.34
CA ALA A 695 -16.45 13.11 -1.15
C ALA A 695 -17.77 12.33 -1.13
N ILE A 696 -18.90 12.96 -1.49
CA ILE A 696 -20.21 12.29 -1.59
C ILE A 696 -20.20 11.23 -2.68
N LYS A 697 -19.62 11.52 -3.85
CA LYS A 697 -19.54 10.57 -4.97
C LYS A 697 -18.77 9.29 -4.60
N ASN A 698 -17.83 9.39 -3.66
CA ASN A 698 -16.95 8.30 -3.22
C ASN A 698 -17.31 7.75 -1.84
N CYS A 699 -18.56 7.90 -1.37
CA CYS A 699 -18.96 7.45 -0.04
C CYS A 699 -20.28 6.67 -0.07
N ASN A 700 -20.33 5.57 0.68
CA ASN A 700 -21.55 4.79 0.94
C ASN A 700 -22.12 5.01 2.35
N ASP A 701 -21.31 5.51 3.30
CA ASP A 701 -21.73 5.73 4.68
C ASP A 701 -22.67 6.94 4.80
N GLN A 702 -23.89 6.69 5.25
CA GLN A 702 -24.95 7.69 5.29
C GLN A 702 -24.66 8.82 6.29
N ASN A 703 -23.92 8.55 7.38
CA ASN A 703 -23.51 9.60 8.33
C ASN A 703 -22.49 10.55 7.68
N SER A 704 -21.51 9.99 6.99
CA SER A 704 -20.49 10.75 6.26
C SER A 704 -21.11 11.55 5.11
N ILE A 705 -22.00 10.94 4.31
CA ILE A 705 -22.73 11.65 3.25
C ILE A 705 -23.54 12.82 3.83
N LEU A 706 -24.25 12.61 4.95
CA LEU A 706 -24.98 13.67 5.64
C LEU A 706 -24.03 14.81 6.03
N LYS A 707 -22.85 14.49 6.60
CA LYS A 707 -21.86 15.49 6.99
C LYS A 707 -21.27 16.25 5.81
N TYR A 708 -21.03 15.60 4.68
CA TYR A 708 -20.53 16.26 3.48
C TYR A 708 -21.60 17.17 2.85
N ASN A 709 -22.88 16.78 2.87
CA ASN A 709 -23.97 17.67 2.43
C ASN A 709 -24.08 18.90 3.36
N GLU A 710 -23.92 18.72 4.68
CA GLU A 710 -23.86 19.83 5.64
C GLU A 710 -22.71 20.79 5.32
N ASN A 711 -21.51 20.25 5.06
CA ASN A 711 -20.35 21.06 4.69
C ASN A 711 -20.60 21.86 3.39
N ILE A 712 -21.19 21.24 2.35
CA ILE A 712 -21.60 21.97 1.13
C ILE A 712 -22.57 23.08 1.46
N GLY A 713 -23.57 22.83 2.31
CA GLY A 713 -24.53 23.83 2.75
C GLY A 713 -23.85 25.02 3.42
N SER A 714 -22.88 24.75 4.30
CA SER A 714 -22.07 25.73 5.04
C SER A 714 -21.15 26.57 4.13
N SER A 715 -20.43 25.95 3.20
CA SER A 715 -19.59 26.65 2.23
C SER A 715 -20.44 27.49 1.27
N SER A 716 -21.57 26.95 0.81
CA SER A 716 -22.47 27.62 -0.12
C SER A 716 -23.09 28.87 0.51
N ILE A 717 -23.48 28.82 1.80
CA ILE A 717 -24.04 30.00 2.46
C ILE A 717 -22.96 31.05 2.71
N SER A 718 -21.74 30.62 3.06
CA SER A 718 -20.60 31.53 3.26
C SER A 718 -20.23 32.26 1.97
N LEU A 719 -20.21 31.55 0.84
CA LEU A 719 -20.00 32.12 -0.49
C LEU A 719 -21.15 33.05 -0.89
N GLY A 720 -22.39 32.60 -0.72
CA GLY A 720 -23.59 33.41 -1.03
C GLY A 720 -23.63 34.72 -0.24
N MET A 721 -23.29 34.69 1.05
CA MET A 721 -23.18 35.90 1.88
C MET A 721 -22.08 36.84 1.39
N LYS A 722 -20.92 36.31 0.99
CA LYS A 722 -19.80 37.12 0.49
C LYS A 722 -20.15 37.79 -0.84
N LEU A 723 -20.74 37.05 -1.77
CA LEU A 723 -21.24 37.55 -3.06
C LEU A 723 -22.33 38.61 -2.87
N PHE A 724 -23.25 38.38 -1.92
CA PHE A 724 -24.30 39.35 -1.56
C PHE A 724 -23.68 40.66 -1.08
N ASN A 725 -22.70 40.62 -0.17
CA ASN A 725 -22.00 41.80 0.32
C ASN A 725 -21.20 42.53 -0.78
N ASN A 726 -20.76 41.79 -1.80
CA ASN A 726 -20.09 42.32 -2.99
C ASN A 726 -21.06 42.79 -4.08
N ASN A 727 -22.36 42.95 -3.77
CA ASN A 727 -23.42 43.37 -4.70
C ASN A 727 -23.66 42.43 -5.89
N LYS A 728 -23.23 41.16 -5.82
CA LYS A 728 -23.47 40.12 -6.83
C LYS A 728 -24.73 39.31 -6.49
N SER A 729 -25.88 39.97 -6.35
CA SER A 729 -27.09 39.33 -5.78
C SER A 729 -27.65 38.16 -6.60
N LYS A 730 -27.41 38.12 -7.92
CA LYS A 730 -27.84 37.00 -8.77
C LYS A 730 -27.04 35.73 -8.47
N GLU A 731 -25.72 35.83 -8.49
CA GLU A 731 -24.82 34.72 -8.14
C GLU A 731 -25.02 34.29 -6.67
N ALA A 732 -25.20 35.26 -5.77
CA ALA A 732 -25.49 34.98 -4.36
C ALA A 732 -26.75 34.11 -4.19
N ARG A 733 -27.81 34.39 -4.96
CA ARG A 733 -29.05 33.60 -4.91
C ARG A 733 -28.80 32.13 -5.25
N GLU A 734 -28.01 31.84 -6.29
CA GLU A 734 -27.73 30.47 -6.73
C GLU A 734 -27.10 29.63 -5.60
N TYR A 735 -26.10 30.19 -4.90
CA TYR A 735 -25.45 29.49 -3.78
C TYR A 735 -26.33 29.42 -2.52
N ILE A 736 -27.17 30.43 -2.26
CA ILE A 736 -28.13 30.40 -1.15
C ILE A 736 -29.20 29.31 -1.37
N GLU A 737 -29.72 29.18 -2.59
CA GLU A 737 -30.65 28.11 -2.95
C GLU A 737 -29.97 26.75 -2.86
N LYS A 738 -28.70 26.65 -3.30
CA LYS A 738 -27.87 25.44 -3.11
C LYS A 738 -27.73 25.05 -1.64
N THR A 739 -27.55 26.01 -0.72
CA THR A 739 -27.57 25.71 0.73
C THR A 739 -28.86 25.02 1.13
N ILE A 740 -30.02 25.57 0.76
CA ILE A 740 -31.32 25.01 1.14
C ILE A 740 -31.46 23.59 0.57
N GLU A 741 -31.11 23.38 -0.70
CA GLU A 741 -31.20 22.09 -1.37
C GLU A 741 -30.38 21.00 -0.65
N TYR A 742 -29.11 21.28 -0.34
CA TYR A 742 -28.23 20.30 0.30
C TYR A 742 -28.63 20.03 1.75
N ILE A 743 -29.12 21.04 2.47
CA ILE A 743 -29.64 20.84 3.82
C ILE A 743 -30.94 20.02 3.80
N GLU A 744 -31.80 20.19 2.79
CA GLU A 744 -32.95 19.31 2.60
C GLU A 744 -32.55 17.86 2.29
N ARG A 745 -31.43 17.63 1.59
CA ARG A 745 -30.85 16.30 1.44
C ARG A 745 -30.45 15.72 2.80
N CYS A 746 -29.81 16.49 3.68
CA CYS A 746 -29.52 16.06 5.05
C CYS A 746 -30.78 15.60 5.79
N PHE A 747 -31.88 16.37 5.73
CA PHE A 747 -33.16 16.00 6.35
C PHE A 747 -33.75 14.69 5.80
N ARG A 748 -33.58 14.41 4.49
CA ARG A 748 -34.02 13.16 3.88
C ARG A 748 -33.17 11.98 4.36
N ILE A 749 -31.85 12.10 4.25
CA ILE A 749 -30.89 11.06 4.68
C ILE A 749 -31.11 10.71 6.17
N ALA A 750 -31.26 11.73 7.02
CA ALA A 750 -31.46 11.52 8.44
C ALA A 750 -32.76 10.77 8.75
N ARG A 751 -33.85 11.10 8.04
CA ARG A 751 -35.14 10.44 8.19
C ARG A 751 -35.10 8.99 7.74
N ASP A 752 -34.54 8.73 6.57
CA ASP A 752 -34.53 7.40 5.95
C ASP A 752 -33.62 6.43 6.74
N ASN A 753 -32.57 6.96 7.38
CA ASN A 753 -31.58 6.16 8.12
C ASN A 753 -31.70 6.27 9.66
N LYS A 754 -32.71 6.99 10.18
CA LYS A 754 -32.93 7.24 11.61
C LYS A 754 -31.71 7.86 12.30
N ILE A 755 -31.05 8.81 11.63
CA ILE A 755 -29.93 9.58 12.18
C ILE A 755 -30.48 10.83 12.86
N GLU A 756 -29.94 11.18 14.03
CA GLU A 756 -30.30 12.42 14.73
C GLU A 756 -29.74 13.64 14.00
N ILE A 757 -30.53 14.71 13.91
CA ILE A 757 -30.14 15.94 13.20
C ILE A 757 -29.53 16.92 14.20
N GLU A 758 -28.34 17.40 13.89
CA GLU A 758 -27.66 18.44 14.68
C GLU A 758 -28.35 19.80 14.54
N ALA A 759 -28.30 20.61 15.60
CA ALA A 759 -28.89 21.95 15.61
C ALA A 759 -28.37 22.87 14.49
N GLU A 760 -27.10 22.69 14.10
CA GLU A 760 -26.45 23.49 13.06
C GLU A 760 -27.13 23.33 11.69
N ILE A 761 -27.65 22.14 11.37
CA ILE A 761 -28.34 21.86 10.09
C ILE A 761 -29.58 22.76 9.95
N PHE A 762 -30.36 22.91 11.04
CA PHE A 762 -31.48 23.85 11.06
C PHE A 762 -31.01 25.30 10.92
N ASN A 763 -29.93 25.68 11.62
CA ASN A 763 -29.36 27.01 11.53
C ASN A 763 -28.93 27.38 10.10
N LEU A 764 -28.26 26.47 9.39
CA LEU A 764 -27.83 26.66 8.00
C LEU A 764 -29.02 26.88 7.05
N ARG A 765 -30.10 26.09 7.18
CA ARG A 765 -31.31 26.32 6.37
C ARG A 765 -31.99 27.64 6.70
N GLY A 766 -32.04 27.98 7.99
CA GLY A 766 -32.57 29.26 8.47
C GLY A 766 -31.78 30.45 7.91
N LEU A 767 -30.45 30.34 7.82
CA LEU A 767 -29.59 31.33 7.17
C LEU A 767 -29.90 31.45 5.69
N GLY A 768 -30.05 30.32 4.99
CA GLY A 768 -30.45 30.28 3.59
C GLY A 768 -31.77 31.03 3.36
N HIS A 769 -32.83 30.69 4.10
CA HIS A 769 -34.13 31.37 4.02
C HIS A 769 -34.03 32.87 4.33
N ASN A 770 -33.27 33.26 5.35
CA ASN A 770 -33.11 34.66 5.74
C ASN A 770 -32.39 35.49 4.65
N TYR A 771 -31.30 34.97 4.08
CA TYR A 771 -30.58 35.67 3.01
C TYR A 771 -31.36 35.68 1.70
N LEU A 772 -32.11 34.61 1.38
CA LEU A 772 -33.00 34.60 0.22
C LEU A 772 -34.09 35.66 0.37
N ALA A 773 -34.67 35.83 1.57
CA ALA A 773 -35.64 36.90 1.85
C ALA A 773 -35.07 38.32 1.68
N LYS A 774 -33.76 38.51 1.87
CA LYS A 774 -33.09 39.80 1.63
C LYS A 774 -32.95 40.11 0.14
N ILE A 775 -32.80 39.08 -0.70
CA ILE A 775 -32.64 39.20 -2.16
C ILE A 775 -34.01 39.24 -2.86
N GLU A 776 -35.04 38.63 -2.25
CA GLU A 776 -36.36 38.49 -2.83
C GLU A 776 -37.07 39.83 -3.00
N LYS A 777 -37.63 40.05 -4.20
CA LYS A 777 -38.36 41.26 -4.58
C LYS A 777 -39.86 41.12 -4.34
N ASN A 778 -40.39 39.89 -4.40
CA ASN A 778 -41.78 39.62 -4.11
C ASN A 778 -42.02 39.67 -2.58
N ASN A 779 -42.87 40.59 -2.14
CA ASN A 779 -43.17 40.81 -0.72
C ASN A 779 -43.84 39.60 -0.04
N GLU A 780 -44.67 38.84 -0.75
CA GLU A 780 -45.34 37.66 -0.22
C GLU A 780 -44.33 36.52 0.04
N LEU A 781 -43.48 36.23 -0.96
CA LEU A 781 -42.42 35.24 -0.84
C LEU A 781 -41.39 35.62 0.24
N LYS A 782 -41.06 36.91 0.34
CA LYS A 782 -40.19 37.44 1.40
C LYS A 782 -40.75 37.16 2.79
N LEU A 783 -42.04 37.41 3.01
CA LEU A 783 -42.72 37.14 4.27
C LEU A 783 -42.72 35.65 4.61
N GLU A 784 -42.97 34.78 3.62
CA GLU A 784 -42.92 33.34 3.78
C GLU A 784 -41.51 32.85 4.19
N LEU A 785 -40.47 33.32 3.49
CA LEU A 785 -39.08 32.98 3.77
C LEU A 785 -38.64 33.43 5.17
N GLN A 786 -39.08 34.60 5.63
CA GLN A 786 -38.80 35.08 6.99
C GLN A 786 -39.45 34.18 8.05
N LYS A 787 -40.67 33.70 7.82
CA LYS A 787 -41.34 32.74 8.72
C LYS A 787 -40.62 31.39 8.76
N LYS A 788 -40.23 30.86 7.60
CA LYS A 788 -39.42 29.62 7.49
C LYS A 788 -38.09 29.75 8.24
N ALA A 789 -37.41 30.88 8.11
CA ALA A 789 -36.18 31.15 8.86
C ALA A 789 -36.39 31.11 10.39
N ILE A 790 -37.46 31.76 10.89
CA ILE A 790 -37.80 31.75 12.32
C ILE A 790 -38.08 30.34 12.82
N GLU A 791 -38.81 29.54 12.04
CA GLU A 791 -39.11 28.14 12.37
C GLU A 791 -37.82 27.31 12.48
N ASP A 792 -36.93 27.42 11.50
CA ASP A 792 -35.64 26.74 11.48
C ASP A 792 -34.79 27.09 12.71
N TYR A 793 -34.58 28.37 13.02
CA TYR A 793 -33.82 28.75 14.20
C TYR A 793 -34.49 28.33 15.51
N THR A 794 -35.83 28.30 15.54
CA THR A 794 -36.56 27.82 16.71
C THR A 794 -36.36 26.32 16.91
N ASN A 795 -36.31 25.53 15.83
CA ASN A 795 -35.97 24.12 15.89
C ASN A 795 -34.51 23.89 16.30
N ALA A 796 -33.56 24.69 15.81
CA ALA A 796 -32.17 24.67 16.28
C ALA A 796 -32.08 24.90 17.79
N LEU A 797 -32.79 25.91 18.31
CA LEU A 797 -32.82 26.27 19.73
C LEU A 797 -33.51 25.24 20.64
N LYS A 798 -34.38 24.38 20.10
CA LYS A 798 -34.94 23.23 20.85
C LYS A 798 -33.88 22.16 21.10
N ILE A 799 -32.91 22.01 20.19
CA ILE A 799 -31.85 21.01 20.27
C ILE A 799 -30.69 21.54 21.11
N SER A 800 -30.21 22.76 20.81
CA SER A 800 -29.09 23.37 21.53
C SER A 800 -29.22 24.88 21.59
N LYS A 801 -28.91 25.47 22.76
CA LYS A 801 -28.86 26.92 22.94
C LYS A 801 -27.49 27.44 22.52
N SER A 802 -27.44 28.26 21.49
CA SER A 802 -26.21 28.87 20.98
C SER A 802 -26.41 30.36 20.74
N TYR A 803 -25.36 31.14 20.99
CA TYR A 803 -25.27 32.55 20.65
C TYR A 803 -25.69 32.79 19.19
N ALA A 804 -25.13 31.99 18.27
CA ALA A 804 -25.36 32.14 16.84
C ALA A 804 -26.84 31.99 16.46
N TYR A 805 -27.57 31.06 17.10
CA TYR A 805 -28.97 30.79 16.76
C TYR A 805 -29.89 31.91 17.25
N TYR A 806 -29.66 32.43 18.46
CA TYR A 806 -30.39 33.60 18.96
C TYR A 806 -30.08 34.84 18.10
N TRP A 807 -28.81 35.10 17.81
CA TRP A 807 -28.37 36.17 16.92
C TRP A 807 -29.04 36.10 15.55
N ASN A 808 -28.98 34.93 14.91
CA ASN A 808 -29.52 34.74 13.56
C ASN A 808 -31.05 34.84 13.52
N ARG A 809 -31.76 34.38 14.57
CA ARG A 809 -33.22 34.46 14.65
C ARG A 809 -33.74 35.89 14.83
N ALA A 810 -32.93 36.80 15.37
CA ALA A 810 -33.34 38.20 15.54
C ALA A 810 -33.56 38.91 14.19
N PHE A 811 -32.79 38.58 13.14
CA PHE A 811 -32.91 39.22 11.82
C PHE A 811 -34.28 39.08 11.14
N PRO A 812 -34.86 37.87 10.99
CA PRO A 812 -36.19 37.76 10.40
C PRO A 812 -37.27 38.42 11.25
N TYR A 813 -37.17 38.43 12.59
CA TYR A 813 -38.09 39.21 13.44
C TYR A 813 -38.00 40.70 13.17
N MET A 814 -36.79 41.26 13.02
CA MET A 814 -36.62 42.65 12.59
C MET A 814 -37.26 42.91 11.22
N GLY A 815 -37.11 41.98 10.28
CA GLY A 815 -37.71 42.05 8.95
C GLY A 815 -39.25 42.04 8.95
N LEU A 816 -39.87 41.43 9.97
CA LEU A 816 -41.31 41.39 10.22
C LEU A 816 -41.81 42.53 11.12
N MET A 817 -40.92 43.45 11.53
CA MET A 817 -41.22 44.51 12.50
C MET A 817 -41.66 44.00 13.89
N MET A 818 -41.34 42.74 14.20
CA MET A 818 -41.55 42.10 15.50
C MET A 818 -40.38 42.45 16.44
N TYR A 819 -40.32 43.73 16.81
CA TYR A 819 -39.16 44.31 17.50
C TYR A 819 -38.97 43.80 18.94
N GLU A 820 -40.05 43.44 19.64
CA GLU A 820 -39.98 42.90 21.00
C GLU A 820 -39.29 41.53 21.02
N GLU A 821 -39.66 40.65 20.09
CA GLU A 821 -39.06 39.34 19.88
C GLU A 821 -37.62 39.45 19.39
N ALA A 822 -37.33 40.40 18.50
CA ALA A 822 -35.95 40.66 18.06
C ALA A 822 -35.05 41.08 19.23
N ILE A 823 -35.51 42.02 20.08
CA ILE A 823 -34.79 42.42 21.29
C ILE A 823 -34.59 41.22 22.22
N ASP A 824 -35.62 40.41 22.49
CA ASP A 824 -35.46 39.24 23.38
C ASP A 824 -34.38 38.26 22.88
N ASN A 825 -34.31 38.03 21.57
CA ASN A 825 -33.25 37.21 20.97
C ASN A 825 -31.85 37.82 21.15
N TYR A 826 -31.68 39.12 20.91
CA TYR A 826 -30.41 39.80 21.18
C TYR A 826 -30.03 39.76 22.67
N LEU A 827 -31.00 39.89 23.58
CA LEU A 827 -30.75 39.75 25.02
C LEU A 827 -30.27 38.33 25.35
N ASN A 828 -30.92 37.27 24.82
CA ASN A 828 -30.46 35.90 25.02
C ASN A 828 -29.06 35.66 24.43
N ALA A 829 -28.73 36.29 23.30
CA ALA A 829 -27.38 36.24 22.73
C ALA A 829 -26.35 36.88 23.68
N ILE A 830 -26.64 38.05 24.25
CA ILE A 830 -25.78 38.72 25.25
C ILE A 830 -25.64 37.88 26.53
N ILE A 831 -26.68 37.17 26.96
CA ILE A 831 -26.58 36.26 28.12
C ILE A 831 -25.57 35.15 27.87
N LEU A 832 -25.50 34.61 26.64
CA LEU A 832 -24.53 33.59 26.27
C LEU A 832 -23.13 34.16 26.00
N LYS A 833 -23.05 35.40 25.50
CA LYS A 833 -21.82 36.12 25.21
C LYS A 833 -21.90 37.56 25.76
N PRO A 834 -21.50 37.78 27.04
CA PRO A 834 -21.69 39.06 27.72
C PRO A 834 -20.96 40.24 27.09
N ASP A 835 -19.93 40.02 26.29
CA ASP A 835 -19.14 41.03 25.57
C ASP A 835 -19.63 41.29 24.13
N ASP A 836 -20.84 40.84 23.78
CA ASP A 836 -21.40 41.06 22.44
C ASP A 836 -21.92 42.49 22.22
N ASN A 837 -21.00 43.36 21.79
CA ASN A 837 -21.31 44.73 21.43
C ASN A 837 -22.21 44.86 20.19
N ASP A 838 -22.27 43.86 19.32
CA ASP A 838 -23.09 43.96 18.12
C ASP A 838 -24.58 43.79 18.43
N SER A 839 -24.95 42.92 19.39
CA SER A 839 -26.34 42.86 19.90
C SER A 839 -26.75 44.14 20.59
N VAL A 840 -25.85 44.75 21.37
CA VAL A 840 -26.11 46.04 22.02
C VAL A 840 -26.41 47.13 20.97
N LYS A 841 -25.64 47.20 19.89
CA LYS A 841 -25.90 48.13 18.76
C LYS A 841 -27.23 47.86 18.07
N GLN A 842 -27.60 46.59 17.85
CA GLN A 842 -28.88 46.26 17.23
C GLN A 842 -30.06 46.67 18.11
N ILE A 843 -29.99 46.39 19.42
CA ILE A 843 -30.98 46.86 20.40
C ILE A 843 -31.06 48.39 20.39
N GLN A 844 -29.92 49.09 20.41
CA GLN A 844 -29.89 50.55 20.31
C GLN A 844 -30.60 51.07 19.06
N ASN A 845 -30.35 50.44 17.90
CA ASN A 845 -30.97 50.84 16.64
C ASN A 845 -32.49 50.64 16.66
N ILE A 846 -32.99 49.55 17.25
CA ILE A 846 -34.43 49.32 17.40
C ILE A 846 -35.05 50.40 18.32
N LEU A 847 -34.40 50.69 19.44
CA LEU A 847 -34.90 51.62 20.46
C LEU A 847 -34.90 53.09 20.00
N LYS A 848 -34.08 53.48 19.01
CA LYS A 848 -34.11 54.84 18.43
C LYS A 848 -35.51 55.23 17.94
N ASN A 849 -36.23 54.29 17.33
CA ASN A 849 -37.55 54.53 16.76
C ASN A 849 -38.68 53.86 17.57
N ASN A 850 -38.36 53.09 18.60
CA ASN A 850 -39.31 52.32 19.42
C ASN A 850 -38.96 52.41 20.91
N ALA A 851 -38.81 53.63 21.44
CA ALA A 851 -38.30 53.85 22.79
C ALA A 851 -39.13 53.15 23.88
N SER A 852 -40.45 53.01 23.70
CA SER A 852 -41.32 52.30 24.66
C SER A 852 -40.92 50.85 24.95
N LEU A 853 -40.20 50.19 24.04
CA LEU A 853 -39.70 48.82 24.25
C LEU A 853 -38.55 48.76 25.26
N GLY A 854 -37.89 49.88 25.57
CA GLY A 854 -36.73 49.93 26.47
C GLY A 854 -37.05 49.48 27.90
N ILE A 855 -38.25 49.79 28.41
CA ILE A 855 -38.71 49.37 29.74
C ILE A 855 -38.82 47.85 29.81
N LYS A 856 -39.56 47.25 28.87
CA LYS A 856 -39.73 45.79 28.78
C LYS A 856 -38.39 45.07 28.59
N ALA A 857 -37.50 45.65 27.78
CA ALA A 857 -36.18 45.09 27.53
C ALA A 857 -35.31 45.07 28.80
N LEU A 858 -35.34 46.13 29.61
CA LEU A 858 -34.61 46.19 30.88
C LEU A 858 -35.11 45.15 31.89
N ASP A 859 -36.43 45.03 32.04
CA ASP A 859 -37.03 44.05 32.95
C ASP A 859 -36.71 42.61 32.52
N SER A 860 -36.86 42.31 31.23
CA SER A 860 -36.51 41.01 30.66
C SER A 860 -35.02 40.71 30.82
N TYR A 861 -34.14 41.68 30.57
CA TYR A 861 -32.69 41.51 30.70
C TYR A 861 -32.26 41.21 32.12
N LYS A 862 -32.73 41.99 33.11
CA LYS A 862 -32.45 41.76 34.53
C LYS A 862 -32.93 40.39 34.98
N LYS A 863 -34.14 40.00 34.59
CA LYS A 863 -34.70 38.68 34.87
C LYS A 863 -33.81 37.56 34.32
N LYS A 864 -33.40 37.65 33.05
CA LYS A 864 -32.52 36.64 32.42
C LYS A 864 -31.14 36.57 33.06
N CYS A 865 -30.55 37.71 33.45
CA CYS A 865 -29.27 37.75 34.18
C CYS A 865 -29.36 37.02 35.52
N LEU A 866 -30.45 37.27 36.26
CA LEU A 866 -30.72 36.58 37.53
C LEU A 866 -30.92 35.07 37.32
N GLU A 867 -31.74 34.66 36.35
CA GLU A 867 -32.00 33.25 36.04
C GLU A 867 -30.74 32.50 35.58
N SER A 868 -29.88 33.17 34.79
CA SER A 868 -28.69 32.56 34.20
C SER A 868 -27.42 32.75 35.06
N ARG A 869 -27.49 33.52 36.16
CA ARG A 869 -26.36 33.88 37.03
C ARG A 869 -25.18 34.50 36.29
N VAL A 870 -25.46 35.35 35.30
CA VAL A 870 -24.46 36.05 34.47
C VAL A 870 -24.33 37.50 34.94
N LYS A 871 -23.11 38.06 34.97
CA LYS A 871 -22.89 39.47 35.29
C LYS A 871 -23.55 40.35 34.22
N GLU A 872 -24.24 41.39 34.67
CA GLU A 872 -24.88 42.35 33.77
C GLU A 872 -23.83 43.10 32.92
N ASN A 873 -24.13 43.27 31.63
CA ASN A 873 -23.36 44.08 30.69
C ASN A 873 -23.66 45.56 30.98
N GLU A 874 -22.62 46.26 31.44
CA GLU A 874 -22.71 47.65 31.90
C GLU A 874 -23.09 48.62 30.77
N GLU A 875 -22.65 48.34 29.53
CA GLU A 875 -22.98 49.15 28.35
C GLU A 875 -24.45 49.03 27.97
N LEU A 876 -24.99 47.81 27.97
CA LEU A 876 -26.41 47.55 27.72
C LEU A 876 -27.30 48.17 28.80
N LEU A 877 -26.94 48.03 30.08
CA LEU A 877 -27.68 48.65 31.17
C LEU A 877 -27.72 50.17 31.04
N LYS A 878 -26.57 50.78 30.72
CA LYS A 878 -26.49 52.23 30.49
C LYS A 878 -27.38 52.63 29.32
N LEU A 879 -27.31 51.92 28.19
CA LEU A 879 -28.15 52.15 27.03
C LEU A 879 -29.65 52.11 27.36
N LEU A 880 -30.09 51.07 28.10
CA LEU A 880 -31.50 50.89 28.45
C LEU A 880 -31.98 51.95 29.45
N ASN A 881 -31.18 52.27 30.47
CA ASN A 881 -31.51 53.33 31.43
C ASN A 881 -31.55 54.72 30.77
N ASP A 882 -30.60 55.04 29.89
CA ASP A 882 -30.57 56.29 29.13
C ASP A 882 -31.78 56.42 28.19
N ASN A 883 -32.21 55.31 27.59
CA ASN A 883 -33.42 55.27 26.75
C ASN A 883 -34.68 55.58 27.58
N ILE A 884 -34.83 54.96 28.76
CA ILE A 884 -35.95 55.21 29.67
C ILE A 884 -35.95 56.67 30.17
N ALA A 885 -34.79 57.22 30.50
CA ALA A 885 -34.65 58.61 30.94
C ALA A 885 -35.00 59.65 29.86
N LYS A 886 -34.87 59.30 28.57
CA LYS A 886 -35.34 60.15 27.46
C LYS A 886 -36.87 60.15 27.36
N ILE A 887 -37.51 58.99 27.50
CA ILE A 887 -38.97 58.86 27.50
C ILE A 887 -39.60 59.70 28.62
N SER A 888 -38.99 59.72 29.80
CA SER A 888 -39.47 60.51 30.95
C SER A 888 -39.22 62.02 30.81
N LYS A 889 -38.25 62.46 30.02
CA LYS A 889 -38.04 63.89 29.70
C LYS A 889 -39.01 64.39 28.61
N ASP A 890 -39.24 63.61 27.56
CA ASP A 890 -40.16 63.97 26.47
C ASP A 890 -41.63 64.00 26.91
N SER A 891 -42.01 63.15 27.88
CA SER A 891 -43.33 63.17 28.52
C SER A 891 -43.53 64.37 29.47
N ASN A 892 -42.46 64.92 30.07
CA ASN A 892 -42.53 66.14 30.89
C ASN A 892 -42.57 67.43 30.04
N ILE A 893 -41.91 67.47 28.88
CA ILE A 893 -41.93 68.64 27.97
C ILE A 893 -43.31 68.80 27.30
N SER A 894 -43.97 67.69 26.96
CA SER A 894 -45.34 67.72 26.39
C SER A 894 -46.44 68.12 27.37
N GLN A 895 -46.20 68.06 28.69
CA GLN A 895 -47.09 68.63 29.70
C GLN A 895 -46.86 70.13 29.95
N SER A 896 -45.68 70.66 29.62
CA SER A 896 -45.34 72.09 29.80
C SER A 896 -45.76 73.02 28.64
N ASN A 897 -46.23 72.46 27.52
CA ASN A 897 -46.70 73.20 26.33
C ASN A 897 -48.23 73.05 26.10
N LYS A 898 -49.01 72.77 27.14
CA LYS A 898 -50.48 72.81 27.10
C LYS A 898 -51.03 74.11 27.68
#